data_AF-A0A1H8ZGX0-F1
#
_entry.id   AF-A0A1H8ZGX0-F1
#
_cell.length_a   1.000
_cell.length_b   1.000
_cell.length_c   1.000
_cell.angle_alpha   90.00
_cell.angle_beta   90.00
_cell.angle_gamma   90.00
#
_symmetry.space_group_name_H-M   'P 1'
#
loop_
_entity.id
_entity.type
_entity.pdbx_description
1 polymer ?
#
loop_
_entity_poly.entity_id
_entity_poly.type
_entity_poly.pdbx_seq_one_letter_code
_entity_poly.pdbx_strand_id
1 'polypeptide(L)'
;MGDTTTTSAVQDGLASIESDASLTRLHYFDGKYLRADALTLEQDYHRQLVRLSNLAGGWGVVHGLGLGLSGDTLKLSSGLAITPAGSTVLLQHELSASLGELIKRAQPSPPNPDSVAGNQAFGDCECKKKKDEGSGVASVVSDWYEITVGPVQALCGQEEVYGKLCEDACVTDSQQPYFKEGLMLRLRPISLSLPDSSAVSLGATHLRNRMASAYFASEPWLSKSLLNAQGLNCEVWCQPAALYTRDEVPIGLLARQGGSTLFIDAWSARRERMDAQARGYWQGRMRMRPWNVFIAQILQFQCQLSGAFEAGSTAFTPLDSDCDKLRQLLIDSARELEAARAKYEAGNRKIMELLGGKEQAGEMIQMLEQPYQRIHKLAGKLVDAQGAMKTYTPNRLLLSSGFVELPPAGYLPVQLSQQAINEQMQRLFGEGVNLYFCTCRPDAIAGAVQDAQHLDRISLTRGLDDPGNKEDVEILVPDGQLLDAVSTDTGRYWQVALRARELMRLLPELLMVNSKQDLQQDFIQKKQKSDDSIRMESYQIDTEDDVESSDFAGLARSMPLETGGARLSLVCQPDAGKLFYARQLKSEMEKQQSDAQGAMAYRKRTLSALYVDLSIAEDPFTQAEGEELPLSLELRLLTTLDDGSGQPQTQLQSFFGEGRLTVGALYKVSARIQGAEVSIRMQLAMTEKTPDDETTKNGSYTLPLRLMRQGDARSGTLLAAAGDSDAGLGASWGEQPREAVFGPYQDAFSGTVYKQDMLHEKVRKLSYAQQSAPDIDPYVRLQELGAAPQPESPLRLNALNTLAQIADAAQDDAFLARARRRLFPDSAPADGVLRVRATRDWLAFRRRAPLRCDSDCGCPQASSIDAFQTWHYRAKSREEALKILKMLSLGEAPGTSLPTPQRVDVLHYHDAASSPTESQNEILSDWKQAQPADYLAGVLLWERAPVTGQNWQNHERAKRLLQLLQPLIESRGARSVKSLPEAPWFAQRDFDGGFLLVSCDEAPPTDNKVSSDAVPVADAVAAAAAAGASGPAAPKTIRKPSARKR
;
A
#
# COMPACT_ATOMS: atom_id res chain seq x y z
N MET A 1 -45.39 50.12 -62.57
CA MET A 1 -44.45 51.00 -63.29
C MET A 1 -43.29 51.27 -62.35
N GLY A 2 -42.08 50.92 -62.79
CA GLY A 2 -40.79 51.53 -62.41
C GLY A 2 -40.45 51.62 -60.92
N ASP A 3 -39.79 50.59 -60.40
CA ASP A 3 -38.88 50.72 -59.27
C ASP A 3 -37.86 51.84 -59.55
N THR A 4 -37.97 52.92 -58.80
CA THR A 4 -36.87 53.87 -58.60
C THR A 4 -36.68 53.98 -57.09
N THR A 5 -36.02 52.98 -56.52
CA THR A 5 -35.35 53.11 -55.24
C THR A 5 -34.20 54.10 -55.43
N THR A 6 -34.48 55.38 -55.15
CA THR A 6 -33.46 56.39 -54.93
C THR A 6 -32.56 55.96 -53.78
N THR A 7 -31.43 55.35 -54.13
CA THR A 7 -30.26 55.18 -53.27
C THR A 7 -29.73 56.57 -52.90
N SER A 8 -29.99 57.02 -51.67
CA SER A 8 -29.18 58.10 -51.10
C SER A 8 -27.78 57.54 -50.87
N ALA A 9 -26.81 58.11 -51.58
CA ALA A 9 -25.45 57.58 -51.71
C ALA A 9 -24.69 57.60 -50.38
N VAL A 10 -24.49 56.42 -49.79
CA VAL A 10 -23.24 56.16 -49.06
C VAL A 10 -22.15 56.14 -50.12
N GLN A 11 -21.27 57.15 -50.15
CA GLN A 11 -20.20 57.26 -51.15
C GLN A 11 -19.00 56.34 -50.88
N ASP A 12 -19.03 55.57 -49.78
CA ASP A 12 -18.00 54.62 -49.40
C ASP A 12 -18.63 53.22 -49.18
N GLY A 13 -18.76 52.44 -50.27
CA GLY A 13 -19.17 51.03 -50.20
C GLY A 13 -20.18 50.55 -51.26
N LEU A 14 -20.36 49.23 -51.33
CA LEU A 14 -21.41 48.57 -52.10
C LEU A 14 -22.63 48.33 -51.20
N ALA A 15 -23.76 48.97 -51.50
CA ALA A 15 -25.02 48.71 -50.80
C ALA A 15 -25.76 47.52 -51.43
N SER A 16 -26.12 46.55 -50.61
CA SER A 16 -27.00 45.43 -50.98
C SER A 16 -28.15 45.36 -49.98
N ILE A 17 -29.38 45.26 -50.49
CA ILE A 17 -30.58 44.99 -49.70
C ILE A 17 -31.18 43.72 -50.29
N GLU A 18 -31.22 42.66 -49.50
CA GLU A 18 -31.81 41.38 -49.91
C GLU A 18 -33.33 41.54 -50.06
N SER A 19 -33.89 41.02 -51.17
CA SER A 19 -35.33 41.09 -51.46
C SER A 19 -36.19 40.28 -50.47
N ASP A 20 -35.58 39.34 -49.77
CA ASP A 20 -36.15 38.41 -48.80
C ASP A 20 -35.61 38.65 -47.38
N ALA A 21 -35.14 39.86 -47.07
CA ALA A 21 -34.58 40.20 -45.76
C ALA A 21 -35.56 39.92 -44.60
N SER A 22 -35.14 39.02 -43.69
CA SER A 22 -35.93 38.69 -42.47
C SER A 22 -36.13 39.88 -41.52
N LEU A 23 -35.31 40.92 -41.62
CA LEU A 23 -35.45 42.18 -40.89
C LEU A 23 -36.22 43.23 -41.69
N THR A 24 -37.46 42.90 -42.05
CA THR A 24 -38.38 43.81 -42.74
C THR A 24 -39.36 44.42 -41.73
N ARG A 25 -39.42 45.75 -41.66
CA ARG A 25 -40.34 46.50 -40.79
C ARG A 25 -41.31 47.36 -41.59
N LEU A 26 -42.42 47.74 -40.98
CA LEU A 26 -43.42 48.58 -41.63
C LEU A 26 -42.95 50.05 -41.71
N HIS A 27 -42.95 50.62 -42.92
CA HIS A 27 -42.86 52.07 -43.10
C HIS A 27 -44.25 52.71 -42.95
N TYR A 28 -44.42 53.57 -41.95
CA TYR A 28 -45.65 54.32 -41.70
C TYR A 28 -45.67 55.62 -42.50
N PHE A 29 -46.78 55.91 -43.17
CA PHE A 29 -47.01 57.16 -43.88
C PHE A 29 -48.51 57.47 -43.97
N ASP A 30 -48.83 58.75 -44.16
CA ASP A 30 -50.22 59.22 -44.18
C ASP A 30 -51.02 58.59 -45.33
N GLY A 31 -52.23 58.11 -45.02
CA GLY A 31 -53.11 57.44 -45.96
C GLY A 31 -52.88 55.93 -46.12
N LYS A 32 -51.90 55.33 -45.42
CA LYS A 32 -51.70 53.87 -45.42
C LYS A 32 -52.75 53.15 -44.56
N TYR A 33 -53.44 52.17 -45.15
CA TYR A 33 -54.38 51.31 -44.42
C TYR A 33 -53.66 50.15 -43.72
N LEU A 34 -53.82 50.02 -42.40
CA LEU A 34 -53.21 48.95 -41.61
C LEU A 34 -54.16 47.73 -41.54
N ARG A 35 -53.60 46.54 -41.80
CA ARG A 35 -54.29 45.25 -41.69
C ARG A 35 -53.64 44.41 -40.59
N ALA A 36 -54.31 43.34 -40.16
CA ALA A 36 -53.74 42.36 -39.25
C ALA A 36 -52.35 41.89 -39.70
N ASP A 37 -52.18 41.55 -40.99
CA ASP A 37 -50.89 41.13 -41.55
C ASP A 37 -49.78 42.18 -41.40
N ALA A 38 -50.13 43.48 -41.46
CA ALA A 38 -49.16 44.56 -41.27
C ALA A 38 -48.67 44.66 -39.81
N LEU A 39 -49.56 44.37 -38.86
CA LEU A 39 -49.22 44.31 -37.44
C LEU A 39 -48.47 43.01 -37.11
N THR A 40 -48.83 41.88 -37.73
CA THR A 40 -48.08 40.62 -37.63
C THR A 40 -46.66 40.80 -38.15
N LEU A 41 -46.47 41.45 -39.29
CA LEU A 41 -45.14 41.76 -39.83
C LEU A 41 -44.29 42.56 -38.84
N GLU A 42 -44.87 43.58 -38.20
CA GLU A 42 -44.14 44.39 -37.21
C GLU A 42 -43.82 43.58 -35.93
N GLN A 43 -44.73 42.70 -35.48
CA GLN A 43 -44.47 41.79 -34.36
C GLN A 43 -43.35 40.80 -34.67
N ASP A 44 -43.35 40.22 -35.88
CA ASP A 44 -42.33 39.27 -36.32
C ASP A 44 -40.97 39.94 -36.49
N TYR A 45 -40.93 41.18 -36.99
CA TYR A 45 -39.72 42.01 -37.02
C TYR A 45 -39.09 42.15 -35.63
N HIS A 46 -39.89 42.55 -34.63
CA HIS A 46 -39.38 42.73 -33.26
C HIS A 46 -38.93 41.40 -32.64
N ARG A 47 -39.68 40.31 -32.83
CA ARG A 47 -39.30 38.97 -32.36
C ARG A 47 -37.99 38.52 -32.99
N GLN A 48 -37.84 38.68 -34.30
CA GLN A 48 -36.63 38.30 -35.03
C GLN A 48 -35.43 39.15 -34.60
N LEU A 49 -35.61 40.47 -34.42
CA LEU A 49 -34.56 41.36 -33.91
C LEU A 49 -34.09 40.95 -32.51
N VAL A 50 -35.02 40.65 -31.59
CA VAL A 50 -34.70 40.16 -30.24
C VAL A 50 -34.01 38.80 -30.29
N ARG A 51 -34.48 37.88 -31.13
CA ARG A 51 -33.87 36.56 -31.34
C ARG A 51 -32.41 36.69 -31.80
N LEU A 52 -32.15 37.54 -32.81
CA LEU A 52 -30.80 37.83 -33.29
C LEU A 52 -29.93 38.49 -32.21
N SER A 53 -30.49 39.40 -31.42
CA SER A 53 -29.80 39.99 -30.26
C SER A 53 -29.45 38.94 -29.19
N ASN A 54 -30.33 37.97 -28.96
CA ASN A 54 -30.10 36.89 -28.01
C ASN A 54 -28.99 35.95 -28.45
N LEU A 55 -28.90 35.63 -29.75
CA LEU A 55 -27.84 34.81 -30.33
C LEU A 55 -26.45 35.39 -30.07
N ALA A 56 -26.31 36.73 -30.11
CA ALA A 56 -25.04 37.41 -29.82
C ALA A 56 -24.58 37.20 -28.37
N GLY A 57 -25.50 37.18 -27.40
CA GLY A 57 -25.21 37.00 -25.97
C GLY A 57 -25.13 35.55 -25.50
N GLY A 58 -25.21 34.56 -26.40
CA GLY A 58 -25.19 33.15 -26.05
C GLY A 58 -26.49 32.61 -25.47
N TRP A 59 -26.47 31.32 -25.10
CA TRP A 59 -27.64 30.57 -24.63
C TRP A 59 -27.41 29.98 -23.24
N GLY A 60 -28.49 29.56 -22.59
CA GLY A 60 -28.47 28.93 -21.27
C GLY A 60 -29.52 29.50 -20.33
N VAL A 61 -29.51 29.01 -19.09
CA VAL A 61 -30.29 29.57 -17.99
C VAL A 61 -29.71 30.94 -17.61
N VAL A 62 -30.58 31.93 -17.46
CA VAL A 62 -30.20 33.28 -17.00
C VAL A 62 -30.33 33.35 -15.47
N HIS A 63 -31.44 32.84 -14.94
CA HIS A 63 -31.65 32.64 -13.51
C HIS A 63 -32.81 31.66 -13.27
N GLY A 64 -32.86 31.05 -12.08
CA GLY A 64 -33.97 30.17 -11.68
C GLY A 64 -33.96 28.82 -12.39
N LEU A 65 -35.16 28.32 -12.76
CA LEU A 65 -35.35 27.01 -13.41
C LEU A 65 -34.65 25.85 -12.68
N GLY A 66 -34.67 25.90 -11.34
CA GLY A 66 -34.14 24.85 -10.48
C GLY A 66 -35.04 23.62 -10.52
N LEU A 67 -34.42 22.45 -10.49
CA LEU A 67 -35.12 21.15 -10.47
C LEU A 67 -35.22 20.62 -9.04
N GLY A 68 -36.41 20.16 -8.68
CA GLY A 68 -36.67 19.40 -7.46
C GLY A 68 -37.45 18.13 -7.78
N LEU A 69 -37.27 17.09 -6.97
CA LEU A 69 -38.02 15.85 -7.06
C LEU A 69 -38.76 15.60 -5.74
N SER A 70 -40.07 15.35 -5.83
CA SER A 70 -40.91 14.99 -4.68
C SER A 70 -41.77 13.78 -5.05
N GLY A 71 -41.34 12.60 -4.65
CA GLY A 71 -41.96 11.34 -5.10
C GLY A 71 -41.84 11.19 -6.62
N ASP A 72 -42.97 11.01 -7.31
CA ASP A 72 -43.03 10.91 -8.79
C ASP A 72 -43.30 12.28 -9.47
N THR A 73 -43.22 13.38 -8.73
CA THR A 73 -43.47 14.74 -9.25
C THR A 73 -42.16 15.50 -9.44
N LEU A 74 -41.89 15.92 -10.67
CA LEU A 74 -40.81 16.83 -11.01
C LEU A 74 -41.29 18.26 -10.80
N LYS A 75 -40.55 19.03 -9.99
CA LYS A 75 -40.79 20.44 -9.71
C LYS A 75 -39.76 21.29 -10.43
N LEU A 76 -40.23 22.35 -11.09
CA LEU A 76 -39.41 23.33 -11.78
C LEU A 76 -39.70 24.72 -11.21
N SER A 77 -38.70 25.37 -10.63
CA SER A 77 -38.86 26.72 -10.08
C SER A 77 -39.04 27.76 -11.20
N SER A 78 -39.64 28.90 -10.88
CA SER A 78 -39.68 30.06 -11.78
C SER A 78 -38.28 30.47 -12.25
N GLY A 79 -38.17 31.01 -13.45
CA GLY A 79 -36.91 31.47 -14.02
C GLY A 79 -36.96 31.77 -15.51
N LEU A 80 -35.80 32.16 -16.04
CA LEU A 80 -35.61 32.62 -17.42
C LEU A 80 -34.44 31.86 -18.05
N ALA A 81 -34.61 31.42 -19.29
CA ALA A 81 -33.55 30.87 -20.13
C ALA A 81 -33.66 31.37 -21.57
N ILE A 82 -32.54 31.32 -22.28
CA ILE A 82 -32.45 31.60 -23.71
C ILE A 82 -32.02 30.31 -24.42
N THR A 83 -32.79 29.87 -25.41
CA THR A 83 -32.44 28.69 -26.20
C THR A 83 -31.24 28.96 -27.11
N PRO A 84 -30.49 27.92 -27.53
CA PRO A 84 -29.51 28.06 -28.59
C PRO A 84 -30.06 28.73 -29.86
N ALA A 85 -31.33 28.48 -30.19
CA ALA A 85 -31.99 29.16 -31.32
C ALA A 85 -32.25 30.67 -31.10
N GLY A 86 -32.01 31.22 -29.90
CA GLY A 86 -32.24 32.62 -29.53
C GLY A 86 -33.62 32.93 -28.94
N SER A 87 -34.46 31.90 -28.76
CA SER A 87 -35.82 32.05 -28.22
C SER A 87 -35.79 32.24 -26.70
N THR A 88 -36.75 33.01 -26.20
CA THR A 88 -36.91 33.27 -24.76
C THR A 88 -37.80 32.20 -24.14
N VAL A 89 -37.39 31.68 -22.99
CA VAL A 89 -38.16 30.71 -22.19
C VAL A 89 -38.35 31.29 -20.79
N LEU A 90 -39.58 31.66 -20.45
CA LEU A 90 -39.92 32.28 -19.18
C LEU A 90 -40.95 31.44 -18.43
N LEU A 91 -40.67 31.17 -17.16
CA LEU A 91 -41.61 30.54 -16.23
C LEU A 91 -41.78 31.46 -15.00
N GLN A 92 -42.99 31.97 -14.80
CA GLN A 92 -43.27 32.94 -13.73
C GLN A 92 -43.62 32.29 -12.37
N HIS A 93 -44.11 31.06 -12.38
CA HIS A 93 -44.53 30.32 -11.18
C HIS A 93 -43.98 28.89 -11.21
N GLU A 94 -43.86 28.25 -10.05
CA GLU A 94 -43.42 26.85 -9.97
C GLU A 94 -44.32 25.95 -10.85
N LEU A 95 -43.69 25.14 -11.70
CA LEU A 95 -44.36 24.12 -12.51
C LEU A 95 -44.12 22.76 -11.85
N SER A 96 -45.19 22.01 -11.61
CA SER A 96 -45.13 20.61 -11.18
C SER A 96 -45.65 19.71 -12.30
N ALA A 97 -44.94 18.64 -12.61
CA ALA A 97 -45.31 17.67 -13.63
C ALA A 97 -45.09 16.23 -13.13
N SER A 98 -46.01 15.32 -13.46
CA SER A 98 -45.83 13.89 -13.19
C SER A 98 -44.74 13.33 -14.12
N LEU A 99 -43.74 12.64 -13.54
CA LEU A 99 -42.73 11.94 -14.32
C LEU A 99 -43.36 10.88 -15.22
N GLY A 100 -44.31 10.11 -14.72
CA GLY A 100 -45.03 9.11 -15.51
C GLY A 100 -45.65 9.67 -16.80
N GLU A 101 -46.21 10.88 -16.76
CA GLU A 101 -46.73 11.56 -17.96
C GLU A 101 -45.61 12.04 -18.89
N LEU A 102 -44.55 12.61 -18.33
CA LEU A 102 -43.40 13.08 -19.11
C LEU A 102 -42.68 11.94 -19.83
N ILE A 103 -42.56 10.77 -19.19
CA ILE A 103 -41.92 9.57 -19.77
C ILE A 103 -42.77 9.01 -20.92
N LYS A 104 -44.10 8.96 -20.75
CA LYS A 104 -45.00 8.53 -21.85
C LYS A 104 -44.84 9.41 -23.08
N ARG A 105 -44.54 10.71 -22.90
CA ARG A 105 -44.34 11.69 -23.96
C ARG A 105 -42.88 11.87 -24.37
N ALA A 106 -41.94 11.14 -23.76
CA ALA A 106 -40.52 11.30 -24.02
C ALA A 106 -40.18 10.90 -25.46
N GLN A 107 -39.42 11.75 -26.14
CA GLN A 107 -38.96 11.54 -27.51
C GLN A 107 -37.50 11.97 -27.63
N PRO A 108 -36.67 11.26 -28.42
CA PRO A 108 -35.29 11.69 -28.66
C PRO A 108 -35.25 13.12 -29.19
N SER A 109 -34.15 13.81 -28.92
CA SER A 109 -33.95 15.15 -29.48
C SER A 109 -33.93 15.07 -31.01
N PRO A 110 -34.58 16.03 -31.72
CA PRO A 110 -34.52 16.06 -33.18
C PRO A 110 -33.06 16.18 -33.64
N PRO A 111 -32.67 15.50 -34.74
CA PRO A 111 -31.31 15.58 -35.26
C PRO A 111 -30.96 17.03 -35.63
N ASN A 112 -29.69 17.41 -35.43
CA ASN A 112 -29.21 18.75 -35.78
C ASN A 112 -29.38 18.94 -37.31
N PRO A 113 -29.97 20.05 -37.81
CA PRO A 113 -30.10 20.29 -39.25
C PRO A 113 -28.79 20.16 -40.04
N ASP A 114 -27.63 20.45 -39.43
CA ASP A 114 -26.31 20.29 -40.07
C ASP A 114 -25.85 18.82 -40.21
N SER A 115 -26.53 17.87 -39.57
CA SER A 115 -26.26 16.43 -39.69
C SER A 115 -27.02 15.76 -40.84
N VAL A 116 -27.91 16.52 -41.50
CA VAL A 116 -28.54 16.12 -42.76
C VAL A 116 -27.78 16.85 -43.86
N ALA A 117 -27.06 16.10 -44.70
CA ALA A 117 -26.61 16.63 -45.97
C ALA A 117 -27.83 17.19 -46.69
N GLY A 118 -27.95 18.52 -46.73
CA GLY A 118 -29.07 19.20 -47.36
C GLY A 118 -29.07 18.85 -48.84
N ASN A 119 -29.96 17.93 -49.24
CA ASN A 119 -30.38 17.86 -50.62
C ASN A 119 -31.58 18.79 -50.77
N GLN A 120 -31.45 19.69 -51.74
CA GLN A 120 -32.42 20.67 -52.17
C GLN A 120 -33.80 20.02 -52.35
N ALA A 121 -34.86 20.66 -51.82
CA ALA A 121 -36.09 20.97 -52.55
C ALA A 121 -37.16 21.46 -51.58
N PHE A 122 -37.79 22.57 -51.95
CA PHE A 122 -39.14 22.92 -51.51
C PHE A 122 -40.07 21.71 -51.71
N GLY A 123 -40.47 21.07 -50.62
CA GLY A 123 -41.50 20.05 -50.60
C GLY A 123 -42.40 20.30 -49.39
N ASP A 124 -43.71 20.14 -49.58
CA ASP A 124 -44.70 20.34 -48.53
C ASP A 124 -44.35 19.56 -47.27
N CYS A 125 -44.53 20.19 -46.10
CA CYS A 125 -44.51 19.51 -44.81
C CYS A 125 -45.73 18.59 -44.68
N GLU A 126 -45.80 17.52 -45.49
CA GLU A 126 -46.76 16.45 -45.27
C GLU A 126 -46.25 15.57 -44.13
N CYS A 127 -46.60 15.97 -42.91
CA CYS A 127 -46.71 15.08 -41.76
C CYS A 127 -47.85 14.06 -41.94
N LYS A 128 -47.93 13.38 -43.09
CA LYS A 128 -48.80 12.22 -43.24
C LYS A 128 -48.00 10.96 -42.95
N LYS A 129 -48.20 10.48 -41.73
CA LYS A 129 -47.91 9.13 -41.28
C LYS A 129 -48.21 8.14 -42.41
N LYS A 130 -47.21 7.35 -42.81
CA LYS A 130 -47.51 5.99 -43.29
C LYS A 130 -48.26 5.31 -42.14
N LYS A 131 -49.55 5.04 -42.36
CA LYS A 131 -50.30 4.06 -41.59
C LYS A 131 -49.63 2.70 -41.87
N ASP A 132 -48.73 2.30 -41.00
CA ASP A 132 -48.65 0.89 -40.65
C ASP A 132 -49.71 0.67 -39.58
N GLU A 133 -50.76 -0.04 -39.97
CA GLU A 133 -51.81 -0.51 -39.08
C GLU A 133 -51.18 -1.44 -38.05
N GLY A 134 -51.18 -1.01 -36.79
CA GLY A 134 -50.85 -1.84 -35.63
C GLY A 134 -49.48 -1.56 -35.00
N SER A 135 -49.31 -0.41 -34.34
CA SER A 135 -48.36 -0.32 -33.22
C SER A 135 -48.66 0.92 -32.37
N GLY A 136 -48.92 0.73 -31.07
CA GLY A 136 -48.90 1.83 -30.12
C GLY A 136 -47.54 2.52 -30.19
N VAL A 137 -47.50 3.84 -30.06
CA VAL A 137 -46.24 4.60 -29.93
C VAL A 137 -45.53 4.05 -28.69
N ALA A 138 -44.62 3.10 -28.88
CA ALA A 138 -43.84 2.52 -27.81
C ALA A 138 -42.93 3.63 -27.30
N SER A 139 -43.20 4.10 -26.07
CA SER A 139 -42.29 4.97 -25.35
C SER A 139 -40.91 4.32 -25.38
N VAL A 140 -39.89 5.06 -25.82
CA VAL A 140 -38.49 4.60 -25.71
C VAL A 140 -38.17 4.61 -24.22
N VAL A 141 -38.28 3.45 -23.57
CA VAL A 141 -37.89 3.28 -22.17
C VAL A 141 -36.37 3.31 -22.15
N SER A 142 -35.81 4.48 -21.84
CA SER A 142 -34.41 4.64 -21.44
C SER A 142 -34.32 4.61 -19.92
N ASP A 143 -33.16 4.20 -19.41
CA ASP A 143 -32.83 4.35 -18.00
C ASP A 143 -32.50 5.82 -17.68
N TRP A 144 -32.01 6.60 -18.65
CA TRP A 144 -31.54 7.97 -18.42
C TRP A 144 -32.17 8.96 -19.40
N TYR A 145 -32.50 10.15 -18.87
CA TYR A 145 -33.10 11.23 -19.64
C TYR A 145 -32.41 12.56 -19.36
N GLU A 146 -32.25 13.36 -20.40
CA GLU A 146 -31.99 14.80 -20.28
C GLU A 146 -33.32 15.53 -20.10
N ILE A 147 -33.39 16.42 -19.10
CA ILE A 147 -34.55 17.26 -18.82
C ILE A 147 -34.34 18.58 -19.57
N THR A 148 -35.25 18.93 -20.48
CA THR A 148 -35.14 20.14 -21.30
C THR A 148 -36.36 21.03 -21.16
N VAL A 149 -36.13 22.33 -21.36
CA VAL A 149 -37.20 23.34 -21.46
C VAL A 149 -37.08 24.06 -22.79
N GLY A 150 -38.20 24.28 -23.48
CA GLY A 150 -38.24 25.07 -24.71
C GLY A 150 -39.48 25.96 -24.77
N PRO A 151 -39.53 26.88 -25.74
CA PRO A 151 -40.68 27.76 -25.90
C PRO A 151 -41.89 26.95 -26.39
N VAL A 152 -43.08 27.41 -26.03
CA VAL A 152 -44.34 27.00 -26.64
C VAL A 152 -45.23 28.23 -26.76
N GLN A 153 -45.99 28.30 -27.84
CA GLN A 153 -46.99 29.33 -28.04
C GLN A 153 -48.36 28.68 -28.20
N ALA A 154 -49.38 29.31 -27.63
CA ALA A 154 -50.76 28.91 -27.82
C ALA A 154 -51.64 30.15 -28.00
N LEU A 155 -52.64 30.03 -28.87
CA LEU A 155 -53.73 30.98 -28.97
C LEU A 155 -54.72 30.73 -27.82
N CYS A 156 -55.29 31.79 -27.26
CA CYS A 156 -56.29 31.70 -26.21
C CYS A 156 -57.22 32.91 -26.15
N GLY A 157 -58.27 32.79 -25.34
CA GLY A 157 -59.38 33.74 -25.30
C GLY A 157 -60.46 33.39 -26.33
N GLN A 158 -61.58 34.09 -26.27
CA GLN A 158 -62.65 33.98 -27.25
C GLN A 158 -63.23 35.37 -27.44
N GLU A 159 -63.25 35.84 -28.68
CA GLU A 159 -63.75 37.16 -29.06
C GLU A 159 -64.59 37.04 -30.33
N GLU A 160 -65.73 37.74 -30.37
CA GLU A 160 -66.62 37.76 -31.53
C GLU A 160 -66.03 38.64 -32.64
N VAL A 161 -65.95 38.12 -33.86
CA VAL A 161 -65.51 38.89 -35.03
C VAL A 161 -66.73 39.59 -35.64
N TYR A 162 -66.80 40.91 -35.49
CA TYR A 162 -67.82 41.73 -36.14
C TYR A 162 -67.33 42.26 -37.49
N GLY A 163 -68.15 42.10 -38.53
CA GLY A 163 -67.98 42.85 -39.79
C GLY A 163 -66.99 42.25 -40.79
N LYS A 164 -67.05 40.94 -41.07
CA LYS A 164 -66.52 40.44 -42.35
C LYS A 164 -67.22 41.21 -43.48
N LEU A 165 -66.49 42.10 -44.15
CA LEU A 165 -67.02 42.84 -45.29
C LEU A 165 -67.41 41.82 -46.38
N CYS A 166 -68.73 41.63 -46.54
CA CYS A 166 -69.43 40.80 -47.55
C CYS A 166 -69.99 39.43 -47.12
N GLU A 167 -70.10 39.09 -45.82
CA GLU A 167 -70.87 37.91 -45.36
C GLU A 167 -72.11 38.33 -44.54
N ASP A 168 -73.24 37.65 -44.77
CA ASP A 168 -74.54 37.95 -44.17
C ASP A 168 -74.49 37.97 -42.62
N ALA A 169 -75.16 38.97 -42.03
CA ALA A 169 -74.99 39.47 -40.67
C ALA A 169 -75.47 38.56 -39.50
N CYS A 170 -75.41 37.22 -39.63
CA CYS A 170 -75.93 36.30 -38.60
C CYS A 170 -74.99 35.13 -38.22
N VAL A 171 -73.73 35.13 -38.65
CA VAL A 171 -72.72 34.19 -38.14
C VAL A 171 -71.55 34.97 -37.54
N THR A 172 -71.56 35.16 -36.22
CA THR A 172 -70.39 35.64 -35.50
C THR A 172 -69.39 34.49 -35.39
N ASP A 173 -68.38 34.50 -36.26
CA ASP A 173 -67.20 33.67 -36.06
C ASP A 173 -66.47 34.16 -34.80
N SER A 174 -66.13 33.26 -33.88
CA SER A 174 -65.30 33.61 -32.73
C SER A 174 -63.83 33.28 -33.00
N GLN A 175 -62.92 34.18 -32.66
CA GLN A 175 -61.46 33.97 -32.74
C GLN A 175 -60.79 34.06 -31.37
N GLN A 176 -59.54 33.63 -31.30
CA GLN A 176 -58.71 33.67 -30.09
C GLN A 176 -57.75 34.86 -30.18
N PRO A 177 -57.99 35.97 -29.45
CA PRO A 177 -57.27 37.22 -29.68
C PRO A 177 -55.86 37.27 -29.06
N TYR A 178 -55.51 36.33 -28.18
CA TYR A 178 -54.25 36.39 -27.44
C TYR A 178 -53.29 35.26 -27.83
N PHE A 179 -52.07 35.63 -28.21
CA PHE A 179 -50.93 34.74 -28.15
C PHE A 179 -50.37 34.70 -26.73
N LYS A 180 -50.30 33.51 -26.14
CA LYS A 180 -49.57 33.27 -24.90
C LYS A 180 -48.32 32.47 -25.18
N GLU A 181 -47.21 33.00 -24.72
CA GLU A 181 -45.93 32.29 -24.68
C GLU A 181 -45.81 31.55 -23.35
N GLY A 182 -45.21 30.37 -23.39
CA GLY A 182 -45.00 29.55 -22.22
C GLY A 182 -43.78 28.65 -22.38
N LEU A 183 -43.64 27.74 -21.43
CA LEU A 183 -42.54 26.78 -21.33
C LEU A 183 -43.08 25.37 -21.53
N MET A 184 -42.43 24.60 -22.41
CA MET A 184 -42.64 23.16 -22.54
C MET A 184 -41.50 22.39 -21.87
N LEU A 185 -41.82 21.62 -20.84
CA LEU A 185 -40.92 20.72 -20.14
C LEU A 185 -40.92 19.35 -20.83
N ARG A 186 -39.74 18.80 -21.14
CA ARG A 186 -39.58 17.54 -21.87
C ARG A 186 -38.52 16.64 -21.24
N LEU A 187 -38.66 15.34 -21.49
CA LEU A 187 -37.62 14.35 -21.24
C LEU A 187 -37.09 13.83 -22.57
N ARG A 188 -35.77 13.83 -22.72
CA ARG A 188 -35.06 13.32 -23.90
C ARG A 188 -34.28 12.07 -23.50
N PRO A 189 -34.62 10.87 -24.00
CA PRO A 189 -33.85 9.66 -23.70
C PRO A 189 -32.42 9.81 -24.22
N ILE A 190 -31.43 9.46 -23.38
CA ILE A 190 -30.01 9.50 -23.71
C ILE A 190 -29.32 8.17 -23.39
N SER A 191 -28.20 7.90 -24.07
CA SER A 191 -27.31 6.77 -23.80
C SER A 191 -25.91 7.29 -23.49
N LEU A 192 -25.30 6.78 -22.44
CA LEU A 192 -23.97 7.19 -21.93
C LEU A 192 -23.11 5.95 -21.68
N SER A 193 -21.79 6.08 -21.88
CA SER A 193 -20.84 5.05 -21.45
C SER A 193 -20.36 5.41 -20.06
N LEU A 194 -20.84 4.70 -19.03
CA LEU A 194 -20.47 4.99 -17.65
C LEU A 194 -19.03 4.51 -17.37
N PRO A 195 -18.20 5.32 -16.68
CA PRO A 195 -16.89 4.87 -16.25
C PRO A 195 -17.04 3.67 -15.30
N ASP A 196 -16.12 2.72 -15.36
CA ASP A 196 -16.11 1.51 -14.53
C ASP A 196 -14.72 1.27 -13.93
N SER A 197 -14.61 0.34 -12.97
CA SER A 197 -13.36 0.02 -12.28
C SER A 197 -13.24 -1.49 -12.09
N SER A 198 -12.04 -2.03 -12.27
CA SER A 198 -11.72 -3.45 -12.01
C SER A 198 -11.33 -3.67 -10.55
N ALA A 199 -10.78 -2.65 -9.88
CA ALA A 199 -10.34 -2.70 -8.50
C ALA A 199 -11.45 -2.43 -7.47
N VAL A 200 -12.52 -1.73 -7.86
CA VAL A 200 -13.60 -1.31 -6.95
C VAL A 200 -14.98 -1.64 -7.51
N SER A 201 -15.80 -2.31 -6.70
CA SER A 201 -17.19 -2.59 -7.07
C SER A 201 -18.05 -1.32 -6.99
N LEU A 202 -18.49 -0.82 -8.15
CA LEU A 202 -19.27 0.41 -8.26
C LEU A 202 -20.78 0.14 -8.21
N GLY A 203 -21.37 0.28 -7.02
CA GLY A 203 -22.81 0.15 -6.80
C GLY A 203 -23.65 1.43 -7.05
N ALA A 204 -24.93 1.40 -6.64
CA ALA A 204 -25.92 2.47 -6.84
C ALA A 204 -25.49 3.83 -6.27
N THR A 205 -24.77 3.87 -5.15
CA THR A 205 -24.23 5.10 -4.54
C THR A 205 -23.32 5.89 -5.49
N HIS A 206 -22.62 5.20 -6.40
CA HIS A 206 -21.70 5.82 -7.36
C HIS A 206 -22.39 6.28 -8.64
N LEU A 207 -23.63 5.84 -8.90
CA LEU A 207 -24.30 6.01 -10.19
C LEU A 207 -24.45 7.48 -10.59
N ARG A 208 -24.74 8.37 -9.63
CA ARG A 208 -24.88 9.81 -9.88
C ARG A 208 -23.59 10.42 -10.43
N ASN A 209 -22.46 10.14 -9.80
CA ASN A 209 -21.16 10.66 -10.24
C ASN A 209 -20.73 10.03 -11.56
N ARG A 210 -20.93 8.71 -11.75
CA ARG A 210 -20.63 8.02 -13.01
C ARG A 210 -21.42 8.60 -14.17
N MET A 211 -22.72 8.85 -13.98
CA MET A 211 -23.57 9.48 -15.00
C MET A 211 -23.13 10.91 -15.30
N ALA A 212 -22.79 11.70 -14.28
CA ALA A 212 -22.26 13.05 -14.46
C ALA A 212 -20.95 13.03 -15.27
N SER A 213 -20.00 12.19 -14.88
CA SER A 213 -18.73 11.99 -15.60
C SER A 213 -18.94 11.57 -17.04
N ALA A 214 -19.81 10.59 -17.29
CA ALA A 214 -20.12 10.13 -18.64
C ALA A 214 -20.79 11.21 -19.47
N TYR A 215 -21.69 12.02 -18.89
CA TYR A 215 -22.34 13.13 -19.58
C TYR A 215 -21.32 14.24 -19.93
N PHE A 216 -20.43 14.59 -19.02
CA PHE A 216 -19.35 15.55 -19.29
C PHE A 216 -18.31 15.02 -20.31
N ALA A 217 -18.01 13.73 -20.28
CA ALA A 217 -17.09 13.10 -21.25
C ALA A 217 -17.72 12.95 -22.63
N SER A 218 -19.02 12.69 -22.68
CA SER A 218 -19.75 12.48 -23.94
C SER A 218 -20.15 13.78 -24.63
N GLU A 219 -20.02 14.96 -24.02
CA GLU A 219 -20.50 16.26 -24.53
C GLU A 219 -20.33 16.43 -26.05
N PRO A 220 -21.38 16.15 -26.85
CA PRO A 220 -21.37 16.30 -28.30
C PRO A 220 -21.98 17.62 -28.76
N TRP A 221 -22.60 18.41 -27.88
CA TRP A 221 -23.36 19.62 -28.23
C TRP A 221 -22.51 20.90 -28.33
N LEU A 222 -21.23 20.87 -27.97
CA LEU A 222 -20.33 22.04 -28.01
C LEU A 222 -19.27 21.98 -29.14
N SER A 223 -19.51 21.14 -30.15
CA SER A 223 -18.60 20.87 -31.27
C SER A 223 -17.41 19.99 -30.89
N LYS A 224 -17.21 18.88 -31.65
CA LYS A 224 -16.07 17.99 -31.45
C LYS A 224 -14.75 18.72 -31.72
N SER A 225 -13.72 18.35 -30.96
CA SER A 225 -12.36 18.82 -31.20
C SER A 225 -11.90 18.53 -32.63
N LEU A 226 -11.28 19.54 -33.26
CA LEU A 226 -10.60 19.40 -34.54
C LEU A 226 -9.07 19.35 -34.37
N LEU A 227 -8.56 19.29 -33.14
CA LEU A 227 -7.12 19.13 -32.86
C LEU A 227 -6.66 17.69 -33.11
N ASN A 228 -6.66 17.33 -34.38
CA ASN A 228 -6.02 16.16 -34.97
C ASN A 228 -5.61 16.53 -36.41
N ALA A 229 -4.77 15.72 -37.06
CA ALA A 229 -4.23 16.07 -38.39
C ALA A 229 -5.31 16.32 -39.44
N GLN A 230 -6.40 15.54 -39.43
CA GLN A 230 -7.51 15.71 -40.38
C GLN A 230 -8.31 16.99 -40.10
N GLY A 231 -8.60 17.27 -38.84
CA GLY A 231 -9.34 18.46 -38.40
C GLY A 231 -8.55 19.75 -38.64
N LEU A 232 -7.23 19.76 -38.48
CA LEU A 232 -6.39 20.93 -38.77
C LEU A 232 -6.29 21.25 -40.27
N ASN A 233 -6.41 20.25 -41.13
CA ASN A 233 -6.36 20.41 -42.60
C ASN A 233 -7.73 20.68 -43.24
N CYS A 234 -8.81 20.81 -42.47
CA CYS A 234 -10.14 21.04 -43.02
C CYS A 234 -10.47 22.53 -43.21
N GLU A 235 -11.40 22.86 -44.11
CA GLU A 235 -11.77 24.26 -44.42
C GLU A 235 -12.50 24.99 -43.28
N VAL A 236 -12.87 24.32 -42.19
CA VAL A 236 -13.61 24.92 -41.08
C VAL A 236 -12.86 26.13 -40.49
N TRP A 237 -11.53 26.15 -40.50
CA TRP A 237 -10.72 27.28 -40.01
C TRP A 237 -10.86 28.56 -40.86
N CYS A 238 -11.35 28.43 -42.09
CA CYS A 238 -11.62 29.54 -43.01
C CYS A 238 -13.11 29.98 -42.99
N GLN A 239 -13.95 29.32 -42.19
CA GLN A 239 -15.38 29.60 -42.07
C GLN A 239 -15.70 30.28 -40.73
N PRO A 240 -16.72 31.15 -40.66
CA PRO A 240 -17.15 31.73 -39.38
C PRO A 240 -17.74 30.65 -38.45
N ALA A 241 -17.92 31.02 -37.18
CA ALA A 241 -18.56 30.12 -36.22
C ALA A 241 -20.00 29.80 -36.63
N ALA A 242 -20.34 28.51 -36.69
CA ALA A 242 -21.72 28.10 -36.87
C ALA A 242 -22.51 28.30 -35.57
N LEU A 243 -23.79 28.64 -35.71
CA LEU A 243 -24.70 28.81 -34.59
C LEU A 243 -25.31 27.47 -34.18
N TYR A 244 -25.61 27.32 -32.89
CA TYR A 244 -26.37 26.18 -32.40
C TYR A 244 -27.87 26.47 -32.58
N THR A 245 -28.60 25.59 -33.26
CA THR A 245 -29.99 25.85 -33.67
C THR A 245 -31.04 25.14 -32.84
N ARG A 246 -30.63 24.44 -31.77
CA ARG A 246 -31.54 23.72 -30.86
C ARG A 246 -32.46 24.71 -30.13
N ASP A 247 -33.77 24.52 -30.23
CA ASP A 247 -34.75 25.41 -29.58
C ASP A 247 -35.21 24.90 -28.21
N GLU A 248 -34.27 24.38 -27.43
CA GLU A 248 -34.49 23.93 -26.06
C GLU A 248 -33.19 24.01 -25.24
N VAL A 249 -33.33 24.22 -23.93
CA VAL A 249 -32.23 24.33 -22.97
C VAL A 249 -32.24 23.12 -22.05
N PRO A 250 -31.15 22.34 -21.97
CA PRO A 250 -30.98 21.32 -20.95
C PRO A 250 -30.85 21.95 -19.56
N ILE A 251 -31.59 21.42 -18.59
CA ILE A 251 -31.63 21.95 -17.21
C ILE A 251 -31.33 20.89 -16.14
N GLY A 252 -31.14 19.62 -16.52
CA GLY A 252 -30.72 18.56 -15.61
C GLY A 252 -30.83 17.17 -16.23
N LEU A 253 -30.51 16.15 -15.44
CA LEU A 253 -30.58 14.74 -15.79
C LEU A 253 -31.52 13.99 -14.84
N LEU A 254 -32.19 12.98 -15.37
CA LEU A 254 -33.04 12.05 -14.64
C LEU A 254 -32.51 10.63 -14.82
N ALA A 255 -32.23 9.96 -13.69
CA ALA A 255 -31.83 8.56 -13.67
C ALA A 255 -32.96 7.66 -13.13
N ARG A 256 -33.22 6.57 -13.83
CA ARG A 256 -34.23 5.57 -13.49
C ARG A 256 -33.66 4.16 -13.66
N GLN A 257 -34.24 3.21 -12.94
CA GLN A 257 -33.97 1.79 -13.10
C GLN A 257 -35.24 1.00 -12.80
N GLY A 258 -35.63 0.10 -13.71
CA GLY A 258 -36.79 -0.79 -13.51
C GLY A 258 -38.10 -0.06 -13.22
N GLY A 259 -38.30 1.14 -13.80
CA GLY A 259 -39.50 1.96 -13.57
C GLY A 259 -39.48 2.83 -12.31
N SER A 260 -38.47 2.69 -11.45
CA SER A 260 -38.29 3.54 -10.27
C SER A 260 -37.36 4.72 -10.58
N THR A 261 -37.70 5.89 -10.06
CA THR A 261 -36.82 7.07 -10.13
C THR A 261 -35.74 6.96 -9.07
N LEU A 262 -34.47 7.01 -9.48
CA LEU A 262 -33.34 6.92 -8.57
C LEU A 262 -32.97 8.29 -8.01
N PHE A 263 -32.69 9.25 -8.90
CA PHE A 263 -32.32 10.62 -8.54
C PHE A 263 -32.45 11.57 -9.73
N ILE A 264 -32.36 12.87 -9.44
CA ILE A 264 -32.13 13.94 -10.43
C ILE A 264 -30.74 14.54 -10.22
N ASP A 265 -30.04 14.86 -11.30
CA ASP A 265 -28.83 15.70 -11.24
C ASP A 265 -29.12 17.06 -11.88
N ALA A 266 -29.15 18.10 -11.06
CA ALA A 266 -29.55 19.45 -11.49
C ALA A 266 -28.44 20.21 -12.24
N TRP A 267 -27.19 19.71 -12.26
CA TRP A 267 -26.04 20.49 -12.71
C TRP A 267 -25.33 19.91 -13.92
N SER A 268 -25.28 18.57 -14.09
CA SER A 268 -24.54 17.95 -15.20
C SER A 268 -24.93 18.48 -16.58
N ALA A 269 -26.23 18.62 -16.86
CA ALA A 269 -26.75 19.13 -18.12
C ALA A 269 -26.96 20.65 -18.16
N ARG A 270 -27.16 21.27 -17.00
CA ARG A 270 -27.50 22.69 -16.89
C ARG A 270 -26.34 23.57 -17.36
N ARG A 271 -26.62 24.51 -18.26
CA ARG A 271 -25.67 25.55 -18.66
C ARG A 271 -26.23 26.92 -18.32
N GLU A 272 -25.51 27.65 -17.48
CA GLU A 272 -25.78 29.08 -17.28
C GLU A 272 -25.33 29.86 -18.52
N ARG A 273 -26.04 30.95 -18.82
CA ARG A 273 -25.72 31.85 -19.93
C ARG A 273 -24.52 32.73 -19.56
N MET A 274 -23.32 32.29 -19.94
CA MET A 274 -22.06 32.95 -19.59
C MET A 274 -21.20 33.36 -20.79
N ASP A 275 -21.30 32.65 -21.92
CA ASP A 275 -20.45 32.84 -23.09
C ASP A 275 -21.29 33.00 -24.37
N ALA A 276 -20.81 33.80 -25.32
CA ALA A 276 -21.38 33.91 -26.66
C ALA A 276 -21.23 32.59 -27.45
N GLN A 277 -22.15 32.31 -28.38
CA GLN A 277 -22.14 31.05 -29.14
C GLN A 277 -20.85 30.85 -29.93
N ALA A 278 -20.35 31.90 -30.57
CA ALA A 278 -19.11 31.84 -31.34
C ALA A 278 -17.90 31.45 -30.47
N ARG A 279 -17.85 31.93 -29.21
CA ARG A 279 -16.79 31.57 -28.26
C ARG A 279 -16.86 30.08 -27.92
N GLY A 280 -18.04 29.58 -27.56
CA GLY A 280 -18.26 28.17 -27.25
C GLY A 280 -17.92 27.23 -28.43
N TYR A 281 -18.35 27.60 -29.64
CA TYR A 281 -18.07 26.88 -30.89
C TYR A 281 -16.57 26.67 -31.14
N TRP A 282 -15.77 27.71 -30.93
CA TRP A 282 -14.33 27.67 -31.14
C TRP A 282 -13.59 27.02 -29.98
N GLN A 283 -14.05 27.22 -28.75
CA GLN A 283 -13.51 26.56 -27.56
C GLN A 283 -13.56 25.03 -27.72
N GLY A 284 -14.71 24.46 -28.07
CA GLY A 284 -14.85 23.01 -28.28
C GLY A 284 -13.91 22.45 -29.34
N ARG A 285 -13.75 23.15 -30.48
CA ARG A 285 -12.84 22.73 -31.55
C ARG A 285 -11.36 22.77 -31.19
N MET A 286 -10.97 23.71 -30.33
CA MET A 286 -9.60 23.89 -29.87
C MET A 286 -9.29 23.13 -28.56
N ARG A 287 -10.13 22.17 -28.16
CA ARG A 287 -10.04 21.46 -26.87
C ARG A 287 -10.00 22.39 -25.64
N MET A 288 -10.54 23.59 -25.77
CA MET A 288 -10.79 24.46 -24.63
C MET A 288 -12.17 24.14 -24.09
N ARG A 289 -12.25 23.86 -22.79
CA ARG A 289 -13.56 23.69 -22.12
C ARG A 289 -14.27 25.05 -21.97
N PRO A 290 -15.52 25.21 -22.41
CA PRO A 290 -16.30 26.42 -22.15
C PRO A 290 -16.51 26.67 -20.65
N TRP A 291 -16.62 27.95 -20.25
CA TRP A 291 -16.65 28.31 -18.83
C TRP A 291 -17.89 27.76 -18.13
N ASN A 292 -19.05 27.83 -18.80
CA ASN A 292 -20.31 27.30 -18.29
C ASN A 292 -20.29 25.78 -18.06
N VAL A 293 -19.53 25.01 -18.85
CA VAL A 293 -19.31 23.57 -18.61
C VAL A 293 -18.43 23.37 -17.38
N PHE A 294 -17.32 24.11 -17.29
CA PHE A 294 -16.38 23.97 -16.18
C PHE A 294 -17.06 24.27 -14.83
N ILE A 295 -17.81 25.37 -14.74
CA ILE A 295 -18.58 25.70 -13.55
C ILE A 295 -19.66 24.65 -13.24
N ALA A 296 -20.34 24.12 -14.26
CA ALA A 296 -21.31 23.04 -14.06
C ALA A 296 -20.69 21.79 -13.42
N GLN A 297 -19.43 21.45 -13.75
CA GLN A 297 -18.71 20.35 -13.10
C GLN A 297 -18.44 20.61 -11.62
N ILE A 298 -18.05 21.84 -11.26
CA ILE A 298 -17.81 22.24 -9.87
C ILE A 298 -19.13 22.21 -9.08
N LEU A 299 -20.20 22.78 -9.64
CA LEU A 299 -21.50 22.86 -8.97
C LEU A 299 -22.15 21.48 -8.83
N GLN A 300 -21.99 20.60 -9.82
CA GLN A 300 -22.39 19.19 -9.72
C GLN A 300 -21.69 18.51 -8.55
N PHE A 301 -20.38 18.66 -8.46
CA PHE A 301 -19.58 18.11 -7.37
C PHE A 301 -20.01 18.66 -6.00
N GLN A 302 -20.13 19.98 -5.85
CA GLN A 302 -20.53 20.62 -4.58
C GLN A 302 -21.94 20.20 -4.15
N CYS A 303 -22.88 20.09 -5.09
CA CYS A 303 -24.24 19.64 -4.81
C CYS A 303 -24.31 18.16 -4.39
N GLN A 304 -23.46 17.31 -4.96
CA GLN A 304 -23.35 15.92 -4.51
C GLN A 304 -22.66 15.84 -3.14
N LEU A 305 -21.62 16.65 -2.94
CA LEU A 305 -20.83 16.68 -1.70
C LEU A 305 -21.66 17.16 -0.52
N SER A 306 -22.51 18.19 -0.70
CA SER A 306 -23.38 18.69 0.36
C SER A 306 -24.31 17.60 0.90
N GLY A 307 -24.86 16.76 0.01
CA GLY A 307 -25.71 15.63 0.40
C GLY A 307 -24.96 14.56 1.20
N ALA A 308 -23.66 14.40 0.99
CA ALA A 308 -22.84 13.47 1.77
C ALA A 308 -22.62 13.93 3.22
N PHE A 309 -22.76 15.23 3.50
CA PHE A 309 -22.61 15.84 4.84
C PHE A 309 -23.95 16.13 5.55
N GLU A 310 -25.11 15.78 4.98
CA GLU A 310 -26.41 15.98 5.63
C GLU A 310 -26.56 15.12 6.90
N ALA A 311 -27.24 15.67 7.92
CA ALA A 311 -27.46 14.97 9.20
C ALA A 311 -28.27 13.67 8.99
N GLY A 312 -27.64 12.52 9.24
CA GLY A 312 -28.19 11.19 8.97
C GLY A 312 -27.51 10.43 7.82
N SER A 313 -26.66 11.11 7.03
CA SER A 313 -25.75 10.48 6.07
C SER A 313 -24.60 9.80 6.80
N THR A 314 -24.37 8.51 6.53
CA THR A 314 -23.22 7.77 7.09
C THR A 314 -21.91 7.97 6.31
N ALA A 315 -21.91 8.83 5.28
CA ALA A 315 -20.82 8.92 4.31
C ALA A 315 -19.54 9.58 4.89
N PHE A 316 -19.70 10.47 5.87
CA PHE A 316 -18.59 11.13 6.59
C PHE A 316 -18.68 11.03 8.10
N THR A 317 -19.67 10.31 8.66
CA THR A 317 -19.57 9.88 10.05
C THR A 317 -18.35 8.98 10.16
N PRO A 318 -17.37 9.29 11.02
CA PRO A 318 -16.37 8.31 11.39
C PRO A 318 -17.12 7.06 11.84
N LEU A 319 -16.56 5.88 11.57
CA LEU A 319 -16.92 4.65 12.28
C LEU A 319 -16.53 4.77 13.77
N ASP A 320 -16.86 5.90 14.43
CA ASP A 320 -16.70 6.10 15.86
C ASP A 320 -17.58 5.08 16.61
N SER A 321 -18.62 4.50 16.00
CA SER A 321 -19.33 3.38 16.63
C SER A 321 -18.48 2.13 16.78
N ASP A 322 -17.53 1.90 15.86
CA ASP A 322 -16.66 0.72 15.94
C ASP A 322 -15.45 1.03 16.83
N CYS A 323 -14.92 2.26 16.81
CA CYS A 323 -13.95 2.71 17.80
C CYS A 323 -14.52 2.72 19.22
N ASP A 324 -15.77 3.14 19.43
CA ASP A 324 -16.44 3.10 20.73
C ASP A 324 -16.78 1.67 21.15
N LYS A 325 -17.19 0.80 20.21
CA LYS A 325 -17.36 -0.64 20.48
C LYS A 325 -16.03 -1.30 20.84
N LEU A 326 -14.93 -0.98 20.16
CA LEU A 326 -13.59 -1.51 20.45
C LEU A 326 -13.01 -0.93 21.73
N ARG A 327 -13.25 0.35 22.01
CA ARG A 327 -12.88 0.99 23.26
C ARG A 327 -13.68 0.39 24.41
N GLN A 328 -14.97 0.12 24.22
CA GLN A 328 -15.78 -0.67 25.15
C GLN A 328 -15.26 -2.10 25.27
N LEU A 329 -14.90 -2.77 24.17
CA LEU A 329 -14.35 -4.14 24.20
C LEU A 329 -13.00 -4.20 24.94
N LEU A 330 -12.17 -3.16 24.80
CA LEU A 330 -10.91 -2.99 25.53
C LEU A 330 -11.16 -2.67 27.01
N ILE A 331 -12.12 -1.80 27.32
CA ILE A 331 -12.54 -1.49 28.70
C ILE A 331 -13.12 -2.74 29.38
N ASP A 332 -13.95 -3.51 28.68
CA ASP A 332 -14.56 -4.74 29.18
C ASP A 332 -13.50 -5.84 29.31
N SER A 333 -12.55 -5.94 28.37
CA SER A 333 -11.39 -6.85 28.48
C SER A 333 -10.48 -6.49 29.66
N ALA A 334 -10.24 -5.20 29.90
CA ALA A 334 -9.50 -4.71 31.07
C ALA A 334 -10.23 -5.03 32.38
N ARG A 335 -11.56 -4.85 32.40
CA ARG A 335 -12.41 -5.20 33.56
C ARG A 335 -12.42 -6.70 33.84
N GLU A 336 -12.45 -7.54 32.81
CA GLU A 336 -12.33 -9.00 32.94
C GLU A 336 -10.93 -9.43 33.43
N LEU A 337 -9.86 -8.75 33.01
CA LEU A 337 -8.50 -8.93 33.51
C LEU A 337 -8.37 -8.57 35.00
N GLU A 338 -8.99 -7.46 35.43
CA GLU A 338 -9.05 -7.08 36.85
C GLU A 338 -9.88 -8.05 37.68
N ALA A 339 -11.02 -8.53 37.16
CA ALA A 339 -11.84 -9.55 37.81
C ALA A 339 -11.11 -10.90 37.94
N ALA A 340 -10.32 -11.28 36.92
CA ALA A 340 -9.47 -12.46 36.95
C ALA A 340 -8.34 -12.32 37.98
N ARG A 341 -7.69 -11.14 38.06
CA ARG A 341 -6.69 -10.82 39.09
C ARG A 341 -7.27 -10.86 40.50
N ALA A 342 -8.47 -10.31 40.72
CA ALA A 342 -9.15 -10.34 42.01
C ALA A 342 -9.53 -11.77 42.46
N LYS A 343 -9.98 -12.62 41.52
CA LYS A 343 -10.18 -14.06 41.79
C LYS A 343 -8.87 -14.78 42.10
N TYR A 344 -7.77 -14.38 41.47
CA TYR A 344 -6.43 -14.91 41.73
C TYR A 344 -5.91 -14.51 43.13
N GLU A 345 -6.13 -13.26 43.56
CA GLU A 345 -5.81 -12.82 44.92
C GLU A 345 -6.65 -13.54 45.98
N ALA A 346 -7.94 -13.79 45.70
CA ALA A 346 -8.80 -14.60 46.57
C ALA A 346 -8.37 -16.07 46.62
N GLY A 347 -7.95 -16.63 45.48
CA GLY A 347 -7.38 -17.99 45.37
C GLY A 347 -6.07 -18.12 46.14
N ASN A 348 -5.15 -17.17 45.98
CA ASN A 348 -3.87 -17.14 46.70
C ASN A 348 -4.06 -16.97 48.21
N ARG A 349 -5.07 -16.21 48.65
CA ARG A 349 -5.42 -16.09 50.07
C ARG A 349 -5.91 -17.42 50.64
N LYS A 350 -6.73 -18.14 49.87
CA LYS A 350 -7.23 -19.48 50.22
C LYS A 350 -6.12 -20.55 50.21
N ILE A 351 -5.15 -20.40 49.33
CA ILE A 351 -3.93 -21.22 49.27
C ILE A 351 -3.03 -20.96 50.48
N MET A 352 -2.86 -19.70 50.88
CA MET A 352 -2.11 -19.34 52.10
C MET A 352 -2.80 -19.84 53.38
N GLU A 353 -4.13 -19.93 53.39
CA GLU A 353 -4.89 -20.59 54.46
C GLU A 353 -4.74 -22.13 54.46
N LEU A 354 -4.62 -22.75 53.28
CA LEU A 354 -4.44 -24.21 53.14
C LEU A 354 -2.98 -24.66 53.36
N LEU A 355 -2.00 -23.78 53.17
CA LEU A 355 -0.57 -24.03 53.39
C LEU A 355 -0.15 -24.03 54.88
N GLY A 356 -1.13 -24.04 55.80
CA GLY A 356 -0.92 -24.42 57.19
C GLY A 356 -0.49 -25.88 57.42
N GLY A 357 -0.21 -26.67 56.37
CA GLY A 357 0.32 -28.03 56.47
C GLY A 357 1.06 -28.46 55.20
N LYS A 358 2.30 -28.96 55.37
CA LYS A 358 3.20 -29.40 54.29
C LYS A 358 2.72 -30.71 53.64
N GLU A 359 2.83 -30.79 52.30
CA GLU A 359 3.37 -31.92 51.47
C GLU A 359 2.85 -31.95 50.01
N GLN A 360 1.88 -31.12 49.60
CA GLN A 360 1.31 -31.16 48.23
C GLN A 360 1.75 -29.98 47.32
N ALA A 361 3.01 -29.53 47.44
CA ALA A 361 3.50 -28.37 46.69
C ALA A 361 3.72 -28.62 45.18
N GLY A 362 3.95 -29.86 44.76
CA GLY A 362 4.31 -30.20 43.36
C GLY A 362 3.15 -30.11 42.36
N GLU A 363 1.97 -30.65 42.70
CA GLU A 363 0.78 -30.59 41.82
C GLU A 363 0.18 -29.17 41.75
N MET A 364 0.37 -28.36 42.80
CA MET A 364 -0.12 -26.97 42.81
C MET A 364 0.71 -26.01 41.94
N ILE A 365 2.01 -26.27 41.73
CA ILE A 365 2.85 -25.47 40.83
C ILE A 365 2.41 -25.64 39.37
N GLN A 366 2.00 -26.85 38.97
CA GLN A 366 1.40 -27.08 37.64
C GLN A 366 0.02 -26.41 37.47
N MET A 367 -0.78 -26.32 38.55
CA MET A 367 -2.04 -25.55 38.54
C MET A 367 -1.82 -24.03 38.41
N LEU A 368 -0.63 -23.51 38.78
CA LEU A 368 -0.25 -22.10 38.68
C LEU A 368 0.33 -21.73 37.30
N GLU A 369 0.92 -22.67 36.56
CA GLU A 369 1.53 -22.44 35.23
C GLU A 369 0.50 -22.19 34.12
N GLN A 370 -0.60 -22.96 34.08
CA GLN A 370 -1.58 -22.86 32.99
C GLN A 370 -2.34 -21.53 32.92
N PRO A 371 -2.79 -20.92 34.03
CA PRO A 371 -3.42 -19.60 34.00
C PRO A 371 -2.45 -18.49 33.58
N TYR A 372 -1.18 -18.58 34.00
CA TYR A 372 -0.14 -17.61 33.68
C TYR A 372 0.19 -17.62 32.17
N GLN A 373 0.28 -18.81 31.57
CA GLN A 373 0.45 -18.96 30.12
C GLN A 373 -0.75 -18.44 29.32
N ARG A 374 -1.99 -18.56 29.84
CA ARG A 374 -3.19 -18.01 29.18
C ARG A 374 -3.24 -16.49 29.23
N ILE A 375 -2.86 -15.88 30.36
CA ILE A 375 -2.80 -14.41 30.49
C ILE A 375 -1.68 -13.83 29.62
N HIS A 376 -0.50 -14.46 29.58
CA HIS A 376 0.60 -14.03 28.68
C HIS A 376 0.25 -14.20 27.20
N LYS A 377 -0.40 -15.32 26.82
CA LYS A 377 -0.86 -15.56 25.45
C LYS A 377 -1.98 -14.58 25.05
N LEU A 378 -2.81 -14.16 25.99
CA LEU A 378 -3.85 -13.14 25.76
C LEU A 378 -3.25 -11.73 25.66
N ALA A 379 -2.26 -11.39 26.49
CA ALA A 379 -1.52 -10.13 26.41
C ALA A 379 -0.72 -10.03 25.09
N GLY A 380 -0.06 -11.10 24.67
CA GLY A 380 0.58 -11.20 23.35
C GLY A 380 -0.44 -11.00 22.22
N LYS A 381 -1.59 -11.69 22.29
CA LYS A 381 -2.69 -11.49 21.32
C LYS A 381 -3.29 -10.09 21.33
N LEU A 382 -3.29 -9.39 22.45
CA LEU A 382 -3.77 -7.99 22.56
C LEU A 382 -2.76 -7.01 21.97
N VAL A 383 -1.46 -7.25 22.15
CA VAL A 383 -0.39 -6.49 21.49
C VAL A 383 -0.39 -6.76 19.98
N ASP A 384 -0.61 -8.00 19.56
CA ASP A 384 -0.78 -8.38 18.15
C ASP A 384 -2.07 -7.80 17.56
N ALA A 385 -3.16 -7.76 18.33
CA ALA A 385 -4.42 -7.13 17.93
C ALA A 385 -4.29 -5.60 17.90
N GLN A 386 -3.50 -4.98 18.78
CA GLN A 386 -3.19 -3.54 18.76
C GLN A 386 -2.28 -3.18 17.58
N GLY A 387 -1.37 -4.08 17.19
CA GLY A 387 -0.57 -4.01 15.96
C GLY A 387 -1.41 -4.22 14.69
N ALA A 388 -2.37 -5.15 14.71
CA ALA A 388 -3.31 -5.42 13.62
C ALA A 388 -4.44 -4.37 13.52
N MET A 389 -4.78 -3.70 14.63
CA MET A 389 -5.70 -2.57 14.68
C MET A 389 -5.12 -1.31 14.01
N LYS A 390 -3.83 -1.29 13.66
CA LYS A 390 -3.27 -0.23 12.79
C LYS A 390 -3.67 -0.36 11.31
N THR A 391 -4.58 -1.27 10.98
CA THR A 391 -5.25 -1.36 9.68
C THR A 391 -6.74 -1.05 9.81
N TYR A 392 -7.09 0.12 10.32
CA TYR A 392 -8.38 0.72 9.97
C TYR A 392 -8.25 1.38 8.60
N THR A 393 -8.65 0.66 7.56
CA THR A 393 -8.80 1.23 6.22
C THR A 393 -10.21 1.81 6.10
N PRO A 394 -10.33 3.15 6.14
CA PRO A 394 -11.17 3.83 5.16
C PRO A 394 -10.33 4.90 4.48
N ASN A 395 -9.30 4.48 3.75
CA ASN A 395 -8.46 5.38 2.96
C ASN A 395 -9.16 5.91 1.70
N ARG A 396 -10.49 6.00 1.60
CA ARG A 396 -11.17 6.36 0.33
C ARG A 396 -12.52 7.04 0.55
N LEU A 397 -12.61 7.99 1.49
CA LEU A 397 -13.90 8.54 1.93
C LEU A 397 -14.71 9.18 0.78
N LEU A 398 -14.06 9.87 -0.17
CA LEU A 398 -14.74 10.41 -1.34
C LEU A 398 -15.29 9.28 -2.22
N LEU A 399 -14.51 8.23 -2.47
CA LEU A 399 -14.96 7.09 -3.25
C LEU A 399 -16.14 6.39 -2.58
N SER A 400 -16.06 6.09 -1.28
CA SER A 400 -17.17 5.48 -0.53
C SER A 400 -18.41 6.38 -0.45
N SER A 401 -18.24 7.70 -0.57
CA SER A 401 -19.34 8.68 -0.64
C SER A 401 -19.97 8.79 -2.02
N GLY A 402 -19.55 7.96 -2.99
CA GLY A 402 -20.11 7.90 -4.33
C GLY A 402 -19.36 8.71 -5.39
N PHE A 403 -18.14 9.17 -5.13
CA PHE A 403 -17.32 9.89 -6.11
C PHE A 403 -16.33 8.95 -6.82
N VAL A 404 -16.54 8.67 -8.10
CA VAL A 404 -15.60 7.91 -8.94
C VAL A 404 -14.60 8.84 -9.62
N GLU A 405 -15.08 9.98 -10.09
CA GLU A 405 -14.24 11.07 -10.59
C GLU A 405 -14.65 12.43 -10.02
N LEU A 406 -13.66 13.26 -9.75
CA LEU A 406 -13.81 14.63 -9.29
C LEU A 406 -13.73 15.61 -10.47
N PRO A 407 -14.29 16.82 -10.36
CA PRO A 407 -14.01 17.89 -11.32
C PRO A 407 -12.50 18.20 -11.36
N PRO A 408 -12.02 18.89 -12.41
CA PRO A 408 -10.61 19.24 -12.53
C PRO A 408 -10.13 20.17 -11.40
N ALA A 409 -11.06 20.89 -10.77
CA ALA A 409 -10.84 21.61 -9.53
C ALA A 409 -12.13 21.66 -8.69
N GLY A 410 -11.98 21.86 -7.39
CA GLY A 410 -13.11 21.97 -6.47
C GLY A 410 -12.68 22.42 -5.09
N TYR A 411 -13.63 22.46 -4.17
CA TYR A 411 -13.44 22.88 -2.78
C TYR A 411 -13.87 21.76 -1.85
N LEU A 412 -13.16 21.57 -0.74
CA LEU A 412 -13.46 20.57 0.27
C LEU A 412 -13.50 21.23 1.65
N PRO A 413 -14.48 20.86 2.51
CA PRO A 413 -14.43 21.23 3.91
C PRO A 413 -13.34 20.43 4.62
N VAL A 414 -12.71 21.03 5.63
CA VAL A 414 -11.69 20.40 6.46
C VAL A 414 -11.91 20.67 7.94
N GLN A 415 -11.38 19.78 8.76
CA GLN A 415 -11.45 19.94 10.21
C GLN A 415 -10.20 20.66 10.69
N LEU A 416 -10.39 21.79 11.35
CA LEU A 416 -9.29 22.53 11.95
C LEU A 416 -8.69 21.72 13.10
N SER A 417 -7.39 21.47 13.04
CA SER A 417 -6.65 20.78 14.10
C SER A 417 -5.21 21.28 14.18
N GLN A 418 -4.51 20.90 15.25
CA GLN A 418 -3.08 21.18 15.40
C GLN A 418 -2.20 20.28 14.52
N GLN A 419 -2.77 19.21 13.95
CA GLN A 419 -2.06 18.22 13.13
C GLN A 419 -1.98 18.68 11.66
N ALA A 420 -1.12 18.00 10.89
CA ALA A 420 -0.99 18.25 9.46
C ALA A 420 -2.25 17.76 8.72
N ILE A 421 -2.75 18.54 7.77
CA ILE A 421 -3.93 18.21 6.96
C ILE A 421 -3.68 17.03 6.00
N ASN A 422 -2.40 16.67 5.79
CA ASN A 422 -1.98 15.66 4.84
C ASN A 422 -2.66 14.31 5.08
N GLU A 423 -2.73 13.86 6.33
CA GLU A 423 -3.38 12.59 6.67
C GLU A 423 -4.90 12.65 6.45
N GLN A 424 -5.53 13.78 6.75
CA GLN A 424 -6.95 13.97 6.47
C GLN A 424 -7.21 13.88 4.96
N MET A 425 -6.37 14.51 4.13
CA MET A 425 -6.53 14.47 2.68
C MET A 425 -6.23 13.10 2.10
N GLN A 426 -5.22 12.39 2.61
CA GLN A 426 -4.94 11.01 2.21
C GLN A 426 -6.12 10.08 2.52
N ARG A 427 -6.81 10.26 3.65
CA ARG A 427 -8.03 9.50 3.96
C ARG A 427 -9.21 9.86 3.06
N LEU A 428 -9.33 11.13 2.67
CA LEU A 428 -10.40 11.60 1.79
C LEU A 428 -10.27 11.07 0.36
N PHE A 429 -9.11 11.31 -0.27
CA PHE A 429 -8.86 10.98 -1.67
C PHE A 429 -8.43 9.53 -1.88
N GLY A 430 -7.61 9.02 -0.96
CA GLY A 430 -7.06 7.68 -1.01
C GLY A 430 -5.82 7.49 -1.84
N GLU A 431 -5.42 6.23 -1.93
CA GLU A 431 -4.16 5.80 -2.54
C GLU A 431 -4.20 5.75 -4.08
N GLY A 432 -5.38 5.96 -4.68
CA GLY A 432 -5.58 6.00 -6.13
C GLY A 432 -5.06 7.28 -6.81
N VAL A 433 -4.63 8.27 -6.03
CA VAL A 433 -4.08 9.54 -6.52
C VAL A 433 -2.82 9.93 -5.74
N ASN A 434 -2.01 10.79 -6.33
CA ASN A 434 -0.88 11.43 -5.67
C ASN A 434 -1.27 12.82 -5.19
N LEU A 435 -0.99 13.14 -3.93
CA LEU A 435 -1.36 14.43 -3.34
C LEU A 435 -0.13 15.32 -3.14
N TYR A 436 -0.20 16.53 -3.68
CA TYR A 436 0.81 17.58 -3.54
C TYR A 436 0.22 18.75 -2.74
N PHE A 437 0.94 19.27 -1.76
CA PHE A 437 0.40 20.29 -0.85
C PHE A 437 1.04 21.65 -1.12
N CYS A 438 0.22 22.69 -1.20
CA CYS A 438 0.67 24.07 -1.38
C CYS A 438 -0.02 24.99 -0.38
N THR A 439 0.73 25.88 0.24
CA THR A 439 0.18 27.01 1.01
C THR A 439 0.03 28.21 0.07
N CYS A 440 -1.13 28.85 0.06
CA CYS A 440 -1.36 30.02 -0.78
C CYS A 440 -2.25 31.04 -0.07
N ARG A 441 -2.25 32.28 -0.57
CA ARG A 441 -3.25 33.26 -0.13
C ARG A 441 -4.62 32.89 -0.70
N PRO A 442 -5.73 33.18 0.01
CA PRO A 442 -7.08 32.86 -0.47
C PRO A 442 -7.41 33.43 -1.85
N ASP A 443 -6.90 34.61 -2.19
CA ASP A 443 -7.12 35.26 -3.49
C ASP A 443 -6.41 34.56 -4.67
N ALA A 444 -5.32 33.84 -4.41
CA ALA A 444 -4.62 33.07 -5.45
C ALA A 444 -5.40 31.82 -5.90
N ILE A 445 -6.33 31.32 -5.07
CA ILE A 445 -7.10 30.11 -5.35
C ILE A 445 -8.01 30.31 -6.58
N ALA A 446 -8.57 31.51 -6.77
CA ALA A 446 -9.44 31.79 -7.91
C ALA A 446 -8.71 31.61 -9.25
N GLY A 447 -7.48 32.13 -9.35
CA GLY A 447 -6.63 31.93 -10.52
C GLY A 447 -6.27 30.45 -10.71
N ALA A 448 -5.90 29.77 -9.62
CA ALA A 448 -5.53 28.35 -9.68
C ALA A 448 -6.67 27.43 -10.12
N VAL A 449 -7.92 27.74 -9.74
CA VAL A 449 -9.13 27.05 -10.20
C VAL A 449 -9.38 27.35 -11.68
N GLN A 450 -9.20 28.60 -12.11
CA GLN A 450 -9.33 28.96 -13.53
C GLN A 450 -8.30 28.25 -14.41
N ASP A 451 -7.05 28.08 -13.95
CA ASP A 451 -6.01 27.34 -14.69
C ASP A 451 -6.42 25.88 -14.96
N ALA A 452 -7.21 25.29 -14.05
CA ALA A 452 -7.70 23.92 -14.19
C ALA A 452 -8.88 23.80 -15.17
N GLN A 453 -9.42 24.92 -15.70
CA GLN A 453 -10.60 24.95 -16.56
C GLN A 453 -10.54 23.93 -17.70
N HIS A 454 -9.36 23.73 -18.29
CA HIS A 454 -9.17 22.89 -19.47
C HIS A 454 -8.65 21.48 -19.17
N LEU A 455 -8.33 21.17 -17.91
CA LEU A 455 -7.80 19.86 -17.50
C LEU A 455 -8.92 18.82 -17.41
N ASP A 456 -8.60 17.53 -17.58
CA ASP A 456 -9.61 16.47 -17.43
C ASP A 456 -10.03 16.26 -15.97
N ARG A 457 -11.21 15.65 -15.78
CA ARG A 457 -11.69 15.22 -14.46
C ARG A 457 -10.70 14.29 -13.79
N ILE A 458 -10.66 14.28 -12.46
CA ILE A 458 -9.71 13.51 -11.67
C ILE A 458 -10.31 12.14 -11.34
N SER A 459 -9.77 11.04 -11.87
CA SER A 459 -10.25 9.70 -11.51
C SER A 459 -9.67 9.23 -10.17
N LEU A 460 -10.54 8.76 -9.27
CA LEU A 460 -10.13 8.14 -8.00
C LEU A 460 -9.89 6.63 -8.12
N THR A 461 -10.34 6.00 -9.22
CA THR A 461 -10.22 4.56 -9.45
C THR A 461 -9.11 4.20 -10.42
N ARG A 462 -8.74 5.08 -11.35
CA ARG A 462 -7.70 4.80 -12.37
C ARG A 462 -6.38 4.33 -11.76
N GLY A 463 -5.90 5.03 -10.73
CA GLY A 463 -4.68 4.65 -10.01
C GLY A 463 -4.83 3.45 -9.06
N LEU A 464 -6.06 2.99 -8.82
CA LEU A 464 -6.35 1.74 -8.10
C LEU A 464 -6.41 0.56 -9.06
N ASP A 465 -6.99 0.75 -10.24
CA ASP A 465 -7.04 -0.23 -11.33
C ASP A 465 -5.63 -0.48 -11.88
N ASP A 466 -4.83 0.58 -12.02
CA ASP A 466 -3.44 0.54 -12.45
C ASP A 466 -2.58 1.52 -11.62
N PRO A 467 -1.78 1.02 -10.65
CA PRO A 467 -0.91 1.85 -9.81
C PRO A 467 0.11 2.71 -10.58
N GLY A 468 0.44 2.38 -11.83
CA GLY A 468 1.30 3.19 -12.69
C GLY A 468 0.62 4.44 -13.27
N ASN A 469 -0.71 4.52 -13.20
CA ASN A 469 -1.54 5.56 -13.79
C ASN A 469 -2.26 6.43 -12.74
N LYS A 470 -1.62 6.66 -11.58
CA LYS A 470 -2.13 7.58 -10.56
C LYS A 470 -2.19 9.01 -11.06
N GLU A 471 -3.26 9.71 -10.72
CA GLU A 471 -3.42 11.11 -11.06
C GLU A 471 -2.82 12.02 -10.00
N ASP A 472 -2.15 13.08 -10.46
CA ASP A 472 -1.55 14.07 -9.58
C ASP A 472 -2.55 15.18 -9.22
N VAL A 473 -2.76 15.39 -7.93
CA VAL A 473 -3.71 16.37 -7.38
C VAL A 473 -2.97 17.36 -6.49
N GLU A 474 -3.12 18.64 -6.78
CA GLU A 474 -2.64 19.72 -5.92
C GLU A 474 -3.72 20.12 -4.92
N ILE A 475 -3.33 20.18 -3.65
CA ILE A 475 -4.13 20.61 -2.50
C ILE A 475 -3.65 22.01 -2.10
N LEU A 476 -4.53 22.99 -2.31
CA LEU A 476 -4.29 24.40 -2.07
C LEU A 476 -4.89 24.79 -0.71
N VAL A 477 -4.03 25.02 0.28
CA VAL A 477 -4.43 25.36 1.65
C VAL A 477 -4.38 26.88 1.83
N PRO A 478 -5.53 27.57 1.96
CA PRO A 478 -5.58 29.01 2.15
C PRO A 478 -4.97 29.39 3.51
N ASP A 479 -4.03 30.35 3.50
CA ASP A 479 -3.31 30.81 4.69
C ASP A 479 -2.67 29.66 5.50
N GLY A 480 -2.33 28.55 4.84
CA GLY A 480 -1.80 27.35 5.50
C GLY A 480 -0.47 27.61 6.18
N GLN A 481 -0.28 27.04 7.37
CA GLN A 481 0.98 27.12 8.10
C GLN A 481 1.83 25.90 7.80
N LEU A 482 3.07 26.11 7.35
CA LEU A 482 4.03 25.03 7.21
C LEU A 482 4.39 24.50 8.59
N LEU A 483 4.26 23.19 8.77
CA LEU A 483 4.81 22.50 9.92
C LEU A 483 6.20 22.04 9.52
N ASP A 484 7.20 22.36 10.34
CA ASP A 484 8.54 21.84 10.15
C ASP A 484 8.46 20.33 10.00
N ALA A 485 9.17 19.79 9.01
CA ALA A 485 9.38 18.36 8.91
C ALA A 485 10.12 17.95 10.17
N VAL A 486 9.39 17.53 11.21
CA VAL A 486 10.01 16.88 12.35
C VAL A 486 10.53 15.57 11.80
N SER A 487 11.80 15.56 11.42
CA SER A 487 12.57 14.34 11.26
C SER A 487 12.70 13.72 12.66
N THR A 488 11.64 13.08 13.14
CA THR A 488 11.76 12.15 14.27
C THR A 488 12.31 10.81 13.77
N ASP A 489 13.41 10.83 13.02
CA ASP A 489 14.33 9.70 13.09
C ASP A 489 15.40 10.08 14.11
N THR A 490 15.03 9.95 15.38
CA THR A 490 15.98 10.11 16.50
C THR A 490 16.90 8.89 16.63
N GLY A 491 16.72 7.87 15.76
CA GLY A 491 17.55 6.67 15.74
C GLY A 491 18.91 6.92 15.10
N ARG A 492 19.96 6.35 15.68
CA ARG A 492 21.32 6.35 15.11
C ARG A 492 21.61 4.99 14.52
N TYR A 493 22.26 4.99 13.36
CA TYR A 493 22.66 3.80 12.65
C TYR A 493 24.14 3.49 12.89
N TRP A 494 24.47 2.22 13.04
CA TRP A 494 25.81 1.76 13.34
C TRP A 494 26.21 0.61 12.44
N GLN A 495 27.40 0.69 11.85
CA GLN A 495 28.05 -0.48 11.28
C GLN A 495 28.65 -1.32 12.42
N VAL A 496 28.39 -2.61 12.39
CA VAL A 496 28.80 -3.56 13.44
C VAL A 496 29.95 -4.42 12.93
N ALA A 497 31.00 -4.56 13.76
CA ALA A 497 31.99 -5.62 13.63
C ALA A 497 32.01 -6.44 14.94
N LEU A 498 31.87 -7.76 14.84
CA LEU A 498 31.75 -8.67 15.99
C LEU A 498 32.76 -9.82 15.86
N ARG A 499 33.51 -10.12 16.92
CA ARG A 499 34.42 -11.29 16.97
C ARG A 499 33.66 -12.54 17.43
N ALA A 500 33.35 -13.44 16.49
CA ALA A 500 32.48 -14.60 16.74
C ALA A 500 33.02 -15.62 17.75
N ARG A 501 34.35 -15.86 17.75
CA ARG A 501 35.03 -16.77 18.69
C ARG A 501 34.72 -16.42 20.14
N GLU A 502 34.71 -15.12 20.42
CA GLU A 502 34.56 -14.58 21.76
C GLU A 502 33.09 -14.53 22.21
N LEU A 503 32.15 -14.26 21.29
CA LEU A 503 30.71 -14.38 21.55
C LEU A 503 30.32 -15.81 21.95
N MET A 504 30.82 -16.81 21.24
CA MET A 504 30.53 -18.23 21.54
C MET A 504 31.09 -18.67 22.89
N ARG A 505 32.14 -18.00 23.39
CA ARG A 505 32.69 -18.21 24.73
C ARG A 505 31.81 -17.59 25.83
N LEU A 506 31.20 -16.43 25.56
CA LEU A 506 30.37 -15.69 26.52
C LEU A 506 28.95 -16.24 26.67
N LEU A 507 28.36 -16.80 25.60
CA LEU A 507 26.97 -17.25 25.56
C LEU A 507 26.60 -18.30 26.64
N PRO A 508 27.40 -19.37 26.89
CA PRO A 508 27.08 -20.35 27.92
C PRO A 508 27.10 -19.76 29.33
N GLU A 509 28.01 -18.84 29.63
CA GLU A 509 28.12 -18.21 30.96
C GLU A 509 27.00 -17.20 31.23
N LEU A 510 26.55 -16.47 30.20
CA LEU A 510 25.43 -15.53 30.28
C LEU A 510 24.06 -16.22 30.38
N LEU A 511 23.91 -17.41 29.79
CA LEU A 511 22.61 -18.10 29.66
C LEU A 511 22.43 -19.28 30.64
N MET A 512 23.47 -19.70 31.36
CA MET A 512 23.43 -20.86 32.28
C MET A 512 23.84 -20.56 33.73
N VAL A 513 23.36 -19.45 34.30
CA VAL A 513 23.74 -19.02 35.67
C VAL A 513 23.18 -19.94 36.79
N ASN A 514 22.19 -20.80 36.54
CA ASN A 514 21.61 -21.66 37.60
C ASN A 514 21.94 -23.17 37.53
N SER A 515 22.62 -23.68 36.50
CA SER A 515 22.79 -25.14 36.35
C SER A 515 24.05 -25.72 36.99
N LYS A 516 24.90 -24.94 37.67
CA LYS A 516 26.03 -25.51 38.43
C LYS A 516 25.57 -26.46 39.54
N GLN A 517 24.36 -26.30 40.08
CA GLN A 517 23.78 -27.22 41.07
C GLN A 517 23.08 -28.43 40.43
N ASP A 518 22.33 -28.25 39.35
CA ASP A 518 21.61 -29.35 38.68
C ASP A 518 22.55 -30.29 37.91
N LEU A 519 23.59 -29.76 37.26
CA LEU A 519 24.60 -30.62 36.60
C LEU A 519 25.41 -31.43 37.62
N GLN A 520 25.57 -30.95 38.86
CA GLN A 520 26.22 -31.72 39.94
C GLN A 520 25.32 -32.83 40.48
N GLN A 521 24.01 -32.61 40.61
CA GLN A 521 23.07 -33.65 41.04
C GLN A 521 22.86 -34.71 39.96
N ASP A 522 22.80 -34.32 38.68
CA ASP A 522 22.73 -35.24 37.55
C ASP A 522 24.03 -36.04 37.40
N PHE A 523 25.19 -35.43 37.71
CA PHE A 523 26.49 -36.13 37.81
C PHE A 523 26.53 -37.14 38.95
N ILE A 524 25.94 -36.83 40.11
CA ILE A 524 25.95 -37.71 41.28
C ILE A 524 24.97 -38.89 41.10
N GLN A 525 23.80 -38.66 40.50
CA GLN A 525 22.83 -39.74 40.21
C GLN A 525 23.32 -40.67 39.09
N LYS A 526 23.95 -40.16 38.04
CA LYS A 526 24.49 -40.99 36.94
C LYS A 526 25.77 -41.75 37.32
N LYS A 527 26.47 -41.37 38.40
CA LYS A 527 27.63 -42.12 38.91
C LYS A 527 27.27 -43.38 39.71
N GLN A 528 26.00 -43.57 40.09
CA GLN A 528 25.56 -44.72 40.90
C GLN A 528 24.89 -45.84 40.11
N LYS A 529 24.71 -45.70 38.79
CA LYS A 529 24.17 -46.77 37.94
C LYS A 529 24.99 -46.92 36.66
N SER A 530 25.52 -48.13 36.50
CA SER A 530 26.25 -48.70 35.36
C SER A 530 27.78 -48.57 35.41
N ASP A 531 28.33 -49.59 36.07
CA ASP A 531 29.64 -50.17 35.84
C ASP A 531 29.61 -50.85 34.45
N ASP A 532 29.89 -50.09 33.39
CA ASP A 532 30.34 -50.62 32.09
C ASP A 532 30.95 -49.50 31.23
N SER A 533 31.95 -49.87 30.46
CA SER A 533 32.94 -49.03 29.81
C SER A 533 32.40 -48.07 28.74
N ILE A 534 31.94 -46.88 29.14
CA ILE A 534 31.80 -45.71 28.26
C ILE A 534 32.95 -44.74 28.57
N ARG A 535 33.90 -44.63 27.63
CA ARG A 535 34.89 -43.54 27.61
C ARG A 535 34.10 -42.23 27.52
N MET A 536 34.14 -41.44 28.59
CA MET A 536 33.56 -40.11 28.64
C MET A 536 34.25 -39.19 27.62
N GLU A 537 33.48 -38.67 26.67
CA GLU A 537 33.84 -37.48 25.88
C GLU A 537 33.85 -36.27 26.82
N SER A 538 35.03 -35.93 27.34
CA SER A 538 35.29 -34.59 27.83
C SER A 538 35.15 -33.62 26.66
N TYR A 539 34.20 -32.67 26.75
CA TYR A 539 34.20 -31.46 25.91
C TYR A 539 35.45 -30.62 26.27
N GLN A 540 36.62 -31.04 25.79
CA GLN A 540 37.77 -30.16 25.64
C GLN A 540 37.62 -29.52 24.26
N ILE A 541 37.26 -28.23 24.25
CA ILE A 541 37.52 -27.38 23.11
C ILE A 541 39.04 -27.21 23.12
N ASP A 542 39.78 -27.97 22.31
CA ASP A 542 41.21 -27.72 22.12
C ASP A 542 41.36 -26.31 21.53
N THR A 543 41.87 -25.41 22.36
CA THR A 543 41.81 -23.96 22.19
C THR A 543 42.99 -23.35 21.44
N GLU A 544 43.91 -24.13 20.86
CA GLU A 544 45.22 -23.55 20.52
C GLU A 544 45.57 -23.22 19.05
N ASP A 545 45.00 -23.74 17.95
CA ASP A 545 45.54 -23.29 16.64
C ASP A 545 44.63 -23.17 15.38
N ASP A 546 43.36 -23.59 15.32
CA ASP A 546 42.66 -23.75 14.01
C ASP A 546 41.35 -22.97 13.78
N VAL A 547 41.14 -21.81 14.43
CA VAL A 547 40.04 -20.89 14.09
C VAL A 547 40.60 -19.50 13.76
N GLU A 548 41.08 -19.33 12.53
CA GLU A 548 41.21 -17.99 11.96
C GLU A 548 39.85 -17.29 12.05
N SER A 549 39.84 -16.14 12.73
CA SER A 549 38.69 -15.36 13.12
C SER A 549 37.80 -14.99 11.93
N SER A 550 36.62 -15.62 11.82
CA SER A 550 35.54 -15.04 11.01
C SER A 550 34.94 -13.89 11.82
N ASP A 551 35.37 -12.67 11.48
CA ASP A 551 34.70 -11.46 11.96
C ASP A 551 33.30 -11.42 11.36
N PHE A 552 32.31 -11.09 12.18
CA PHE A 552 30.94 -10.85 11.76
C PHE A 552 30.77 -9.38 11.45
N ALA A 553 30.07 -9.09 10.35
CA ALA A 553 29.70 -7.74 9.98
C ALA A 553 28.17 -7.60 9.99
N GLY A 554 27.70 -6.42 10.36
CA GLY A 554 26.27 -6.20 10.52
C GLY A 554 25.85 -4.75 10.62
N LEU A 555 24.57 -4.56 10.91
CA LEU A 555 23.95 -3.26 11.10
C LEU A 555 23.24 -3.24 12.45
N ALA A 556 23.35 -2.12 13.16
CA ALA A 556 22.54 -1.83 14.33
C ALA A 556 21.87 -0.48 14.23
N ARG A 557 20.76 -0.33 14.95
CA ARG A 557 20.06 0.92 15.16
C ARG A 557 19.81 1.11 16.65
N SER A 558 20.26 2.24 17.20
CA SER A 558 19.92 2.65 18.55
C SER A 558 18.86 3.76 18.51
N MET A 559 17.90 3.73 19.43
CA MET A 559 16.79 4.69 19.46
C MET A 559 16.50 5.11 20.90
N PRO A 560 16.40 6.42 21.21
CA PRO A 560 15.92 6.87 22.51
C PRO A 560 14.41 6.58 22.64
N LEU A 561 13.99 6.17 23.82
CA LEU A 561 12.58 5.97 24.16
C LEU A 561 12.01 7.25 24.78
N GLU A 562 10.71 7.51 24.60
CA GLU A 562 10.02 8.68 25.18
C GLU A 562 10.10 8.72 26.72
N THR A 563 10.24 7.55 27.34
CA THR A 563 10.42 7.37 28.78
C THR A 563 11.82 7.78 29.28
N GLY A 564 12.75 8.12 28.39
CA GLY A 564 14.12 8.52 28.74
C GLY A 564 15.15 7.38 28.67
N GLY A 565 14.72 6.16 28.34
CA GLY A 565 15.60 5.00 28.11
C GLY A 565 16.02 4.84 26.65
N ALA A 566 16.42 3.61 26.29
CA ALA A 566 16.94 3.32 24.95
C ALA A 566 16.61 1.90 24.48
N ARG A 567 16.53 1.75 23.16
CA ARG A 567 16.49 0.45 22.46
C ARG A 567 17.69 0.32 21.53
N LEU A 568 18.24 -0.89 21.44
CA LEU A 568 19.26 -1.28 20.47
C LEU A 568 18.77 -2.52 19.72
N SER A 569 18.66 -2.43 18.40
CA SER A 569 18.37 -3.55 17.52
C SER A 569 19.57 -3.78 16.60
N LEU A 570 20.04 -5.01 16.47
CA LEU A 570 21.28 -5.37 15.77
C LEU A 570 21.11 -6.70 15.03
N VAL A 571 21.67 -6.78 13.82
CA VAL A 571 21.75 -8.01 13.03
C VAL A 571 23.13 -8.16 12.42
N CYS A 572 23.71 -9.36 12.48
CA CYS A 572 25.06 -9.66 12.01
C CYS A 572 25.14 -11.04 11.33
N GLN A 573 26.07 -11.17 10.38
CA GLN A 573 26.43 -12.41 9.69
C GLN A 573 27.95 -12.49 9.45
N PRO A 574 28.53 -13.67 9.14
CA PRO A 574 29.95 -13.80 8.83
C PRO A 574 30.37 -12.90 7.65
N ASP A 575 31.53 -12.25 7.75
CA ASP A 575 32.05 -11.41 6.67
C ASP A 575 32.44 -12.23 5.43
N ALA A 576 31.74 -11.98 4.31
CA ALA A 576 31.91 -12.69 3.05
C ALA A 576 33.32 -12.52 2.44
N GLY A 577 34.01 -11.41 2.72
CA GLY A 577 35.36 -11.14 2.19
C GLY A 577 36.44 -12.06 2.78
N LYS A 578 36.26 -12.50 4.04
CA LYS A 578 37.22 -13.40 4.73
C LYS A 578 36.90 -14.88 4.56
N LEU A 579 35.65 -15.21 4.24
CA LEU A 579 35.21 -16.59 3.91
C LEU A 579 35.92 -17.16 2.67
N PHE A 580 36.29 -16.33 1.70
CA PHE A 580 37.00 -16.76 0.49
C PHE A 580 38.45 -17.15 0.79
N TYR A 581 39.14 -16.37 1.63
CA TYR A 581 40.53 -16.61 2.03
C TYR A 581 40.67 -17.88 2.90
N ALA A 582 39.75 -18.05 3.86
CA ALA A 582 39.71 -19.23 4.73
C ALA A 582 39.39 -20.54 3.96
N ARG A 583 38.55 -20.50 2.91
CA ARG A 583 38.31 -21.66 2.05
C ARG A 583 39.54 -22.04 1.21
N GLN A 584 40.33 -21.05 0.78
CA GLN A 584 41.52 -21.25 -0.04
C GLN A 584 42.65 -21.89 0.79
N LEU A 585 42.92 -21.37 1.99
CA LEU A 585 43.86 -21.95 2.97
C LEU A 585 43.44 -23.33 3.45
N LYS A 586 42.15 -23.57 3.71
CA LYS A 586 41.62 -24.89 4.10
C LYS A 586 41.88 -25.95 3.03
N SER A 587 41.75 -25.60 1.74
CA SER A 587 42.10 -26.53 0.65
C SER A 587 43.59 -26.84 0.54
N GLU A 588 44.45 -25.95 1.07
CA GLU A 588 45.91 -26.14 1.12
C GLU A 588 46.34 -26.93 2.37
N MET A 589 45.68 -26.72 3.52
CA MET A 589 45.93 -27.45 4.75
C MET A 589 45.35 -28.88 4.72
N GLU A 590 44.16 -29.09 4.14
CA GLU A 590 43.59 -30.43 3.94
C GLU A 590 44.44 -31.27 2.95
N LYS A 591 45.17 -30.61 2.04
CA LYS A 591 46.21 -31.25 1.20
C LYS A 591 47.49 -31.60 1.97
N GLN A 592 47.77 -30.94 3.10
CA GLN A 592 48.94 -31.22 3.94
C GLN A 592 48.65 -32.22 5.07
N GLN A 593 47.40 -32.31 5.55
CA GLN A 593 46.99 -33.25 6.61
C GLN A 593 46.62 -34.66 6.12
N SER A 594 46.60 -34.93 4.81
CA SER A 594 46.33 -36.28 4.29
C SER A 594 47.44 -37.31 4.56
N ASP A 595 48.57 -36.90 5.17
CA ASP A 595 49.71 -37.77 5.45
C ASP A 595 49.83 -38.18 6.94
N ALA A 596 48.92 -37.79 7.83
CA ALA A 596 48.93 -38.21 9.24
C ALA A 596 47.66 -39.00 9.61
N GLN A 597 47.86 -40.28 9.95
CA GLN A 597 46.81 -41.22 10.36
C GLN A 597 46.15 -40.82 11.68
N GLY A 598 44.81 -40.70 11.66
CA GLY A 598 43.95 -40.69 12.85
C GLY A 598 43.08 -39.45 13.03
N ALA A 599 42.17 -39.16 12.12
CA ALA A 599 41.18 -38.09 12.31
C ALA A 599 40.07 -38.54 13.27
N MET A 600 40.08 -38.02 14.51
CA MET A 600 38.89 -37.99 15.36
C MET A 600 37.78 -37.21 14.64
N ALA A 601 36.54 -37.69 14.69
CA ALA A 601 35.38 -37.01 14.11
C ALA A 601 35.04 -35.74 14.91
N TYR A 602 35.67 -34.62 14.55
CA TYR A 602 35.36 -33.31 15.13
C TYR A 602 34.02 -32.80 14.59
N ARG A 603 32.97 -32.75 15.44
CA ARG A 603 31.72 -32.05 15.13
C ARG A 603 31.97 -30.54 15.12
N LYS A 604 31.79 -29.87 13.98
CA LYS A 604 32.06 -28.43 13.83
C LYS A 604 30.76 -27.63 13.92
N ARG A 605 30.62 -26.81 14.96
CA ARG A 605 29.50 -25.86 15.12
C ARG A 605 29.96 -24.45 14.72
N THR A 606 29.29 -23.84 13.76
CA THR A 606 29.61 -22.50 13.26
C THR A 606 28.41 -21.59 13.44
N LEU A 607 28.60 -20.39 14.01
CA LEU A 607 27.55 -19.37 14.03
C LEU A 607 27.38 -18.84 12.60
N SER A 608 26.14 -18.69 12.15
CA SER A 608 25.80 -18.33 10.77
C SER A 608 25.02 -17.01 10.70
N ALA A 609 24.26 -16.67 11.75
CA ALA A 609 23.61 -15.36 11.88
C ALA A 609 23.28 -15.06 13.35
N LEU A 610 23.23 -13.76 13.68
CA LEU A 610 22.88 -13.24 15.00
C LEU A 610 21.89 -12.08 14.85
N TYR A 611 20.82 -12.09 15.63
CA TYR A 611 19.94 -10.95 15.85
C TYR A 611 19.80 -10.67 17.34
N VAL A 612 19.87 -9.39 17.73
CA VAL A 612 19.69 -8.91 19.11
C VAL A 612 18.77 -7.71 19.10
N ASP A 613 17.74 -7.73 19.95
CA ASP A 613 16.95 -6.56 20.30
C ASP A 613 16.90 -6.43 21.82
N LEU A 614 17.36 -5.30 22.33
CA LEU A 614 17.43 -4.99 23.75
C LEU A 614 16.76 -3.63 23.99
N SER A 615 15.90 -3.52 25.01
CA SER A 615 15.45 -2.21 25.48
C SER A 615 15.40 -2.10 27.00
N ILE A 616 15.69 -0.90 27.49
CA ILE A 616 15.55 -0.47 28.88
C ILE A 616 14.69 0.79 28.93
N ALA A 617 13.70 0.82 29.81
CA ALA A 617 12.72 1.89 29.84
C ALA A 617 13.31 3.26 30.20
N GLU A 618 14.27 3.33 31.13
CA GLU A 618 14.86 4.60 31.63
C GLU A 618 16.35 4.42 31.98
N ASP A 619 17.09 5.52 32.22
CA ASP A 619 18.51 5.47 32.64
C ASP A 619 18.63 5.11 34.13
N PRO A 620 19.25 3.96 34.49
CA PRO A 620 19.37 3.51 35.89
C PRO A 620 20.13 4.49 36.81
N PHE A 621 20.98 5.37 36.26
CA PHE A 621 21.71 6.36 37.07
C PHE A 621 20.88 7.61 37.41
N THR A 622 19.66 7.71 36.88
CA THR A 622 18.73 8.84 37.11
C THR A 622 17.60 8.50 38.08
N GLN A 623 17.47 7.22 38.43
CA GLN A 623 16.40 6.69 39.27
C GLN A 623 16.72 6.81 40.77
N ALA A 624 15.73 6.59 41.62
CA ALA A 624 15.91 6.47 43.06
C ALA A 624 16.26 5.03 43.48
N GLU A 625 16.94 4.89 44.62
CA GLU A 625 17.20 3.57 45.22
C GLU A 625 15.89 2.85 45.53
N GLY A 626 15.79 1.58 45.14
CA GLY A 626 14.60 0.75 45.25
C GLY A 626 13.68 0.74 44.02
N GLU A 627 13.89 1.60 43.02
CA GLU A 627 13.07 1.63 41.81
C GLU A 627 13.36 0.44 40.88
N GLU A 628 12.32 -0.02 40.17
CA GLU A 628 12.37 -1.12 39.22
C GLU A 628 12.14 -0.62 37.78
N LEU A 629 13.10 -0.88 36.90
CA LEU A 629 13.07 -0.50 35.49
C LEU A 629 12.70 -1.69 34.59
N PRO A 630 11.67 -1.58 33.73
CA PRO A 630 11.38 -2.59 32.73
C PRO A 630 12.51 -2.74 31.70
N LEU A 631 12.80 -3.98 31.34
CA LEU A 631 13.71 -4.33 30.24
C LEU A 631 13.17 -5.50 29.42
N SER A 632 13.56 -5.57 28.14
CA SER A 632 13.16 -6.66 27.23
C SER A 632 14.36 -7.13 26.40
N LEU A 633 14.43 -8.44 26.16
CA LEU A 633 15.44 -9.06 25.30
C LEU A 633 14.77 -9.98 24.28
N GLU A 634 15.21 -9.88 23.03
CA GLU A 634 15.00 -10.87 21.98
C GLU A 634 16.35 -11.16 21.32
N LEU A 635 16.84 -12.40 21.46
CA LEU A 635 18.10 -12.87 20.89
C LEU A 635 17.80 -14.08 20.00
N ARG A 636 18.28 -14.07 18.76
CA ARG A 636 18.19 -15.22 17.85
C ARG A 636 19.56 -15.58 17.29
N LEU A 637 19.93 -16.85 17.43
CA LEU A 637 21.22 -17.41 17.04
C LEU A 637 20.98 -18.52 16.03
N LEU A 638 21.45 -18.32 14.80
CA LEU A 638 21.43 -19.36 13.77
C LEU A 638 22.80 -20.03 13.73
N THR A 639 22.86 -21.33 14.01
CA THR A 639 24.10 -22.11 13.97
C THR A 639 24.02 -23.22 12.93
N THR A 640 25.14 -23.52 12.29
CA THR A 640 25.28 -24.65 11.37
C THR A 640 26.19 -25.69 12.02
N LEU A 641 25.68 -26.92 12.11
CA LEU A 641 26.35 -28.09 12.67
C LEU A 641 26.78 -28.99 11.51
N ASP A 642 28.09 -29.23 11.40
CA ASP A 642 28.66 -30.26 10.53
C ASP A 642 29.09 -31.44 11.40
N ASP A 643 28.40 -32.56 11.24
CA ASP A 643 28.63 -33.80 11.98
C ASP A 643 29.54 -34.79 11.24
N GLY A 644 30.13 -34.37 10.10
CA GLY A 644 30.98 -35.21 9.26
C GLY A 644 30.20 -36.15 8.34
N SER A 645 28.85 -36.13 8.35
CA SER A 645 27.99 -36.93 7.45
C SER A 645 27.85 -36.34 6.04
N GLY A 646 28.45 -35.18 5.79
CA GLY A 646 28.30 -34.43 4.53
C GLY A 646 26.98 -33.65 4.43
N GLN A 647 26.17 -33.59 5.49
CA GLN A 647 24.96 -32.76 5.55
C GLN A 647 25.01 -31.75 6.70
N PRO A 648 25.41 -30.50 6.46
CA PRO A 648 25.35 -29.46 7.48
C PRO A 648 23.89 -29.22 7.90
N GLN A 649 23.59 -29.42 9.18
CA GLN A 649 22.27 -29.13 9.75
C GLN A 649 22.24 -27.70 10.32
N THR A 650 21.12 -27.02 10.17
CA THR A 650 20.94 -25.67 10.75
C THR A 650 20.08 -25.76 11.99
N GLN A 651 20.53 -25.13 13.07
CA GLN A 651 19.85 -25.08 14.36
C GLN A 651 19.66 -23.62 14.77
N LEU A 652 18.42 -23.25 15.07
CA LEU A 652 18.06 -21.92 15.57
C LEU A 652 17.84 -21.99 17.08
N GLN A 653 18.49 -21.11 17.83
CA GLN A 653 18.21 -20.88 19.24
C GLN A 653 17.64 -19.46 19.42
N SER A 654 16.44 -19.36 19.99
CA SER A 654 15.75 -18.11 20.25
C SER A 654 15.57 -17.91 21.75
N PHE A 655 15.92 -16.73 22.25
CA PHE A 655 15.73 -16.33 23.63
C PHE A 655 14.87 -15.07 23.63
N PHE A 656 13.73 -15.12 24.30
CA PHE A 656 12.84 -13.97 24.41
C PHE A 656 12.32 -13.84 25.83
N GLY A 657 12.26 -12.61 26.32
CA GLY A 657 11.78 -12.39 27.67
C GLY A 657 11.75 -10.93 28.10
N GLU A 658 10.97 -10.70 29.14
CA GLU A 658 10.87 -9.43 29.83
C GLU A 658 11.50 -9.57 31.22
N GLY A 659 12.03 -8.46 31.72
CA GLY A 659 12.66 -8.41 33.03
C GLY A 659 12.49 -7.06 33.71
N ARG A 660 13.02 -6.99 34.92
CA ARG A 660 13.13 -5.78 35.71
C ARG A 660 14.53 -5.62 36.26
N LEU A 661 15.07 -4.41 36.18
CA LEU A 661 16.30 -4.01 36.82
C LEU A 661 15.93 -3.23 38.08
N THR A 662 16.27 -3.76 39.25
CA THR A 662 16.10 -3.07 40.54
C THR A 662 17.38 -2.30 40.87
N VAL A 663 17.28 -1.00 41.15
CA VAL A 663 18.41 -0.18 41.62
C VAL A 663 18.57 -0.40 43.13
N GLY A 664 19.65 -1.08 43.54
CA GLY A 664 19.93 -1.38 44.95
C GLY A 664 20.60 -0.21 45.69
N ALA A 665 21.63 0.38 45.08
CA ALA A 665 22.34 1.53 45.65
C ALA A 665 22.94 2.41 44.55
N LEU A 666 23.00 3.72 44.79
CA LEU A 666 23.65 4.70 43.92
C LEU A 666 24.75 5.45 44.68
N TYR A 667 25.94 5.52 44.10
CA TYR A 667 27.06 6.21 44.73
C TYR A 667 27.86 7.06 43.73
N LYS A 668 28.31 8.22 44.19
CA LYS A 668 29.20 9.11 43.41
C LYS A 668 30.64 8.86 43.83
N VAL A 669 31.47 8.44 42.88
CA VAL A 669 32.91 8.21 43.12
C VAL A 669 33.71 9.51 42.90
N SER A 670 33.32 10.31 41.90
CA SER A 670 33.86 11.66 41.65
C SER A 670 32.85 12.53 40.89
N ALA A 671 33.20 13.78 40.56
CA ALA A 671 32.33 14.67 39.76
C ALA A 671 31.97 14.11 38.37
N ARG A 672 32.74 13.14 37.85
CA ARG A 672 32.54 12.53 36.52
C ARG A 672 32.32 11.02 36.54
N ILE A 673 32.26 10.40 37.73
CA ILE A 673 32.13 8.94 37.90
C ILE A 673 30.95 8.62 38.82
N GLN A 674 30.00 7.86 38.30
CA GLN A 674 28.83 7.36 39.03
C GLN A 674 28.86 5.83 39.08
N GLY A 675 28.49 5.26 40.22
CA GLY A 675 28.34 3.82 40.41
C GLY A 675 26.92 3.46 40.82
N ALA A 676 26.49 2.27 40.43
CA ALA A 676 25.19 1.71 40.78
C ALA A 676 25.33 0.21 41.08
N GLU A 677 24.75 -0.25 42.19
CA GLU A 677 24.48 -1.66 42.42
C GLU A 677 23.07 -1.96 41.91
N VAL A 678 22.94 -2.89 40.98
CA VAL A 678 21.66 -3.24 40.36
C VAL A 678 21.44 -4.75 40.37
N SER A 679 20.19 -5.19 40.42
CA SER A 679 19.81 -6.59 40.26
C SER A 679 18.83 -6.75 39.11
N ILE A 680 19.23 -7.50 38.09
CA ILE A 680 18.39 -7.79 36.94
C ILE A 680 17.66 -9.10 37.17
N ARG A 681 16.32 -9.08 37.16
CA ARG A 681 15.46 -10.27 37.17
C ARG A 681 14.77 -10.43 35.83
N MET A 682 15.02 -11.53 35.12
CA MET A 682 14.44 -11.83 33.80
C MET A 682 13.70 -13.16 33.78
N GLN A 683 12.56 -13.20 33.09
CA GLN A 683 11.91 -14.43 32.68
C GLN A 683 12.25 -14.67 31.21
N LEU A 684 13.09 -15.67 30.92
CA LEU A 684 13.49 -16.00 29.55
C LEU A 684 12.84 -17.32 29.13
N ALA A 685 12.24 -17.30 27.95
CA ALA A 685 11.91 -18.51 27.21
C ALA A 685 13.02 -18.75 26.18
N MET A 686 13.62 -19.94 26.24
CA MET A 686 14.59 -20.43 25.27
C MET A 686 13.92 -21.48 24.40
N THR A 687 13.83 -21.21 23.10
CA THR A 687 13.34 -22.16 22.09
C THR A 687 14.51 -22.61 21.23
N GLU A 688 14.72 -23.91 21.15
CA GLU A 688 15.71 -24.54 20.29
C GLU A 688 14.98 -25.31 19.18
N LYS A 689 15.24 -24.92 17.94
CA LYS A 689 14.59 -25.46 16.74
C LYS A 689 15.61 -26.08 15.81
N THR A 690 15.41 -27.35 15.48
CA THR A 690 16.10 -28.10 14.44
C THR A 690 15.11 -28.38 13.30
N PRO A 691 15.55 -28.90 12.14
CA PRO A 691 14.62 -29.21 11.04
C PRO A 691 13.52 -30.22 11.40
N ASP A 692 13.73 -31.04 12.43
CA ASP A 692 12.87 -32.18 12.78
C ASP A 692 12.26 -32.08 14.20
N ASP A 693 12.68 -31.12 15.03
CA ASP A 693 12.21 -30.97 16.42
C ASP A 693 12.30 -29.51 16.93
N GLU A 694 11.37 -29.13 17.80
CA GLU A 694 11.31 -27.83 18.48
C GLU A 694 11.08 -28.02 19.99
N THR A 695 12.03 -27.55 20.80
CA THR A 695 11.94 -27.64 22.26
C THR A 695 11.97 -26.26 22.89
N THR A 696 11.12 -26.01 23.89
CA THR A 696 11.10 -24.73 24.63
C THR A 696 11.32 -24.96 26.13
N LYS A 697 12.22 -24.19 26.73
CA LYS A 697 12.54 -24.18 28.15
C LYS A 697 12.37 -22.78 28.71
N ASN A 698 11.67 -22.64 29.83
CA ASN A 698 11.52 -21.37 30.53
C ASN A 698 12.45 -21.35 31.74
N GLY A 699 13.05 -20.19 32.01
CA GLY A 699 13.93 -20.00 33.16
C GLY A 699 13.82 -18.58 33.73
N SER A 700 13.90 -18.50 35.05
CA SER A 700 14.01 -17.23 35.78
C SER A 700 15.47 -16.99 36.13
N TYR A 701 16.01 -15.84 35.72
CA TYR A 701 17.42 -15.49 35.88
C TYR A 701 17.53 -14.23 36.74
N THR A 702 18.38 -14.28 37.77
CA THR A 702 18.69 -13.11 38.60
C THR A 702 20.19 -12.84 38.52
N LEU A 703 20.57 -11.64 38.07
CA LEU A 703 21.95 -11.24 37.89
C LEU A 703 22.24 -9.96 38.68
N PRO A 704 22.98 -10.04 39.81
CA PRO A 704 23.47 -8.86 40.51
C PRO A 704 24.67 -8.27 39.74
N LEU A 705 24.60 -6.97 39.42
CA LEU A 705 25.63 -6.24 38.69
C LEU A 705 26.05 -4.98 39.45
N ARG A 706 27.36 -4.70 39.42
CA ARG A 706 27.92 -3.39 39.74
C ARG A 706 28.18 -2.65 38.44
N LEU A 707 27.51 -1.52 38.25
CA LEU A 707 27.68 -0.63 37.12
C LEU A 707 28.55 0.56 37.52
N MET A 708 29.48 0.97 36.66
CA MET A 708 30.23 2.21 36.79
C MET A 708 30.22 2.96 35.47
N ARG A 709 29.75 4.22 35.49
CA ARG A 709 29.75 5.11 34.34
C ARG A 709 30.72 6.28 34.56
N GLN A 710 31.57 6.53 33.58
CA GLN A 710 32.46 7.69 33.51
C GLN A 710 32.26 8.44 32.20
N GLY A 711 32.28 9.77 32.24
CA GLY A 711 32.17 10.61 31.04
C GLY A 711 30.75 11.08 30.73
N ASP A 712 30.48 11.39 29.46
CA ASP A 712 29.22 11.95 28.97
C ASP A 712 28.73 11.25 27.69
N ALA A 713 27.69 11.79 27.04
CA ALA A 713 27.12 11.21 25.83
C ALA A 713 28.06 11.24 24.60
N ARG A 714 29.12 12.07 24.60
CA ARG A 714 30.07 12.18 23.49
C ARG A 714 31.27 11.26 23.69
N SER A 715 31.77 11.17 24.91
CA SER A 715 32.87 10.26 25.26
C SER A 715 32.74 9.74 26.68
N GLY A 716 32.86 8.43 26.85
CA GLY A 716 32.70 7.81 28.16
C GLY A 716 32.98 6.33 28.18
N THR A 717 32.81 5.75 29.37
CA THR A 717 33.00 4.32 29.64
C THR A 717 31.90 3.86 30.58
N LEU A 718 31.36 2.68 30.32
CA LEU A 718 30.42 1.96 31.18
C LEU A 718 31.01 0.59 31.49
N LEU A 719 31.17 0.26 32.76
CA LEU A 719 31.68 -1.03 33.22
C LEU A 719 30.57 -1.75 33.98
N ALA A 720 30.44 -3.05 33.76
CA ALA A 720 29.51 -3.93 34.44
C ALA A 720 30.26 -5.16 34.96
N ALA A 721 30.23 -5.41 36.27
CA ALA A 721 30.78 -6.63 36.88
C ALA A 721 29.70 -7.41 37.61
N ALA A 722 29.69 -8.74 37.45
CA ALA A 722 28.80 -9.62 38.19
C ALA A 722 29.39 -9.92 39.58
N GLY A 723 28.63 -9.61 40.63
CA GLY A 723 29.05 -9.82 42.03
C GLY A 723 30.41 -9.19 42.38
N ASP A 724 31.27 -9.98 43.04
CA ASP A 724 32.61 -9.57 43.53
C ASP A 724 33.73 -9.82 42.49
N SER A 725 33.40 -10.09 41.22
CA SER A 725 34.40 -10.35 40.17
C SER A 725 35.21 -9.09 39.81
N ASP A 726 36.52 -9.25 39.66
CA ASP A 726 37.44 -8.21 39.16
C ASP A 726 37.47 -8.10 37.62
N ALA A 727 36.85 -9.06 36.93
CA ALA A 727 36.62 -9.07 35.50
C ALA A 727 35.12 -8.87 35.20
N GLY A 728 34.83 -8.16 34.13
CA GLY A 728 33.47 -7.85 33.72
C GLY A 728 33.37 -7.42 32.26
N LEU A 729 32.20 -6.93 31.86
CA LEU A 729 31.96 -6.37 30.52
C LEU A 729 32.05 -4.85 30.58
N GLY A 730 32.80 -4.27 29.65
CA GLY A 730 32.95 -2.84 29.48
C GLY A 730 32.41 -2.38 28.13
N ALA A 731 32.01 -1.12 28.09
CA ALA A 731 31.76 -0.37 26.88
C ALA A 731 32.51 0.96 26.95
N SER A 732 33.20 1.36 25.90
CA SER A 732 33.76 2.71 25.74
C SER A 732 33.26 3.36 24.46
N TRP A 733 33.12 4.68 24.48
CA TRP A 733 32.75 5.45 23.29
C TRP A 733 33.50 6.79 23.26
N GLY A 734 33.73 7.33 22.07
CA GLY A 734 34.40 8.62 21.86
C GLY A 734 34.06 9.23 20.51
N GLU A 735 34.39 10.51 20.29
CA GLU A 735 34.23 11.20 19.00
C GLU A 735 35.54 11.22 18.18
N GLN A 736 35.38 11.00 16.86
CA GLN A 736 36.34 11.05 15.72
C GLN A 736 37.15 9.79 15.34
N PRO A 737 36.56 8.86 14.54
CA PRO A 737 35.13 8.72 14.22
C PRO A 737 34.34 8.27 15.46
N ARG A 738 33.02 8.48 15.48
CA ARG A 738 32.22 8.03 16.63
C ARG A 738 32.13 6.50 16.63
N GLU A 739 32.90 5.91 17.53
CA GLU A 739 33.04 4.47 17.69
C GLU A 739 32.65 4.11 19.12
N ALA A 740 31.85 3.05 19.27
CA ALA A 740 31.59 2.42 20.55
C ALA A 740 32.15 0.99 20.53
N VAL A 741 32.93 0.65 21.54
CA VAL A 741 33.61 -0.64 21.69
C VAL A 741 33.02 -1.35 22.89
N PHE A 742 32.72 -2.64 22.76
CA PHE A 742 32.23 -3.48 23.83
C PHE A 742 33.09 -4.73 23.94
N GLY A 743 33.37 -5.16 25.17
CA GLY A 743 34.03 -6.43 25.42
C GLY A 743 34.52 -6.54 26.85
N PRO A 744 35.28 -7.58 27.19
CA PRO A 744 35.78 -7.77 28.54
C PRO A 744 36.84 -6.75 28.85
N TYR A 745 36.96 -6.44 30.13
CA TYR A 745 38.13 -5.76 30.67
C TYR A 745 38.72 -6.62 31.79
N GLN A 746 40.02 -6.49 32.00
CA GLN A 746 40.73 -6.98 33.18
C GLN A 746 41.14 -5.75 34.01
N ASP A 747 41.06 -5.84 35.34
CA ASP A 747 41.45 -4.79 36.30
C ASP A 747 40.58 -3.50 36.31
N ALA A 748 39.28 -3.57 36.62
CA ALA A 748 38.54 -2.38 37.08
C ALA A 748 38.33 -2.30 38.59
N PHE A 749 38.47 -3.42 39.30
CA PHE A 749 38.02 -3.55 40.69
C PHE A 749 39.07 -4.05 41.69
N SER A 750 40.34 -4.26 41.29
CA SER A 750 41.49 -4.59 42.15
C SER A 750 41.88 -3.52 43.19
N GLY A 751 40.93 -3.07 43.99
CA GLY A 751 41.13 -2.55 45.34
C GLY A 751 40.61 -3.58 46.32
N THR A 752 41.51 -4.30 46.98
CA THR A 752 41.23 -5.37 47.94
C THR A 752 40.17 -4.95 48.99
N VAL A 753 38.95 -5.51 48.91
CA VAL A 753 37.91 -5.36 49.95
C VAL A 753 37.98 -6.57 50.88
N TYR A 754 38.57 -6.39 52.06
CA TYR A 754 38.47 -7.36 53.16
C TYR A 754 37.03 -7.43 53.67
N LYS A 755 36.45 -8.63 53.67
CA LYS A 755 35.27 -8.98 54.47
C LYS A 755 35.60 -8.85 55.95
N GLN A 756 35.00 -7.90 56.66
CA GLN A 756 34.38 -8.15 57.98
C GLN A 756 33.57 -6.95 58.51
N ASP A 757 32.33 -7.28 58.89
CA ASP A 757 31.46 -6.70 59.92
C ASP A 757 31.14 -5.19 59.97
N MET A 758 29.86 -4.94 59.71
CA MET A 758 28.90 -4.03 60.34
C MET A 758 29.33 -2.61 60.80
N LEU A 759 28.42 -1.70 60.41
CA LEU A 759 28.07 -0.40 61.00
C LEU A 759 28.91 0.79 60.54
N HIS A 760 28.14 1.79 60.08
CA HIS A 760 28.42 3.21 59.85
C HIS A 760 29.87 3.67 59.87
N GLU A 761 30.23 4.46 58.85
CA GLU A 761 31.42 5.32 58.76
C GLU A 761 32.57 4.76 57.89
N LYS A 762 32.42 4.81 56.55
CA LYS A 762 33.57 4.78 55.62
C LYS A 762 33.24 5.32 54.22
N VAL A 763 32.91 6.61 54.16
CA VAL A 763 32.99 7.46 52.94
C VAL A 763 34.44 7.93 52.67
N ARG A 764 35.45 7.36 53.33
CA ARG A 764 36.85 7.80 53.18
C ARG A 764 37.80 6.64 52.92
N LYS A 765 38.13 6.50 51.63
CA LYS A 765 39.34 5.92 51.00
C LYS A 765 39.02 4.85 49.95
N LEU A 766 38.27 5.23 48.91
CA LEU A 766 38.45 4.71 47.56
C LEU A 766 39.42 5.65 46.83
N SER A 767 40.72 5.57 47.15
CA SER A 767 41.75 6.19 46.31
C SER A 767 42.09 5.21 45.20
N TYR A 768 41.29 5.20 44.14
CA TYR A 768 41.65 4.45 42.94
C TYR A 768 42.61 5.30 42.10
N ALA A 769 43.87 4.90 42.10
CA ALA A 769 44.90 5.43 41.23
C ALA A 769 44.79 4.73 39.87
N GLN A 770 43.90 5.21 39.00
CA GLN A 770 43.98 4.92 37.57
C GLN A 770 43.39 6.12 36.80
N GLN A 771 44.29 6.97 36.28
CA GLN A 771 43.95 8.14 35.45
C GLN A 771 43.65 7.74 34.00
N SER A 772 43.81 6.47 33.63
CA SER A 772 43.50 5.91 32.32
C SER A 772 42.28 4.99 32.40
N ALA A 773 41.34 5.11 31.45
CA ALA A 773 40.24 4.16 31.30
C ALA A 773 40.80 2.72 31.17
N PRO A 774 40.11 1.70 31.71
CA PRO A 774 40.54 0.31 31.54
C PRO A 774 40.58 -0.06 30.06
N ASP A 775 41.53 -0.91 29.69
CA ASP A 775 41.65 -1.42 28.32
C ASP A 775 40.53 -2.43 28.07
N ILE A 776 39.61 -2.10 27.16
CA ILE A 776 38.48 -2.95 26.79
C ILE A 776 38.87 -3.70 25.53
N ASP A 777 38.95 -5.03 25.60
CA ASP A 777 39.23 -5.84 24.43
C ASP A 777 38.03 -5.78 23.47
N PRO A 778 38.18 -5.27 22.22
CA PRO A 778 37.06 -5.01 21.32
C PRO A 778 36.44 -6.31 20.76
N TYR A 779 35.46 -6.86 21.48
CA TYR A 779 34.63 -7.97 20.99
C TYR A 779 33.57 -7.48 20.00
N VAL A 780 32.97 -6.32 20.26
CA VAL A 780 32.03 -5.63 19.37
C VAL A 780 32.53 -4.21 19.12
N ARG A 781 32.51 -3.78 17.86
CA ARG A 781 32.71 -2.39 17.46
C ARG A 781 31.46 -1.90 16.75
N LEU A 782 30.96 -0.75 17.16
CA LEU A 782 29.86 -0.02 16.54
C LEU A 782 30.39 1.31 16.02
N GLN A 783 30.45 1.46 14.70
CA GLN A 783 30.86 2.71 14.06
C GLN A 783 29.62 3.47 13.58
N GLU A 784 29.42 4.70 14.05
CA GLU A 784 28.24 5.51 13.67
C GLU A 784 28.26 5.82 12.16
N LEU A 785 27.10 5.64 11.53
CA LEU A 785 26.86 6.05 10.15
C LEU A 785 26.28 7.46 10.12
N GLY A 786 26.77 8.30 9.22
CA GLY A 786 26.31 9.69 9.08
C GLY A 786 24.85 9.83 8.61
N ALA A 787 24.26 8.76 8.07
CA ALA A 787 22.86 8.69 7.67
C ALA A 787 22.35 7.24 7.70
N ALA A 788 21.03 7.06 7.62
CA ALA A 788 20.42 5.75 7.43
C ALA A 788 20.94 5.09 6.13
N PRO A 789 21.24 3.79 6.12
CA PRO A 789 21.64 3.08 4.91
C PRO A 789 20.59 3.20 3.80
N GLN A 790 21.00 3.67 2.62
CA GLN A 790 20.14 3.75 1.43
C GLN A 790 19.60 2.36 1.04
N PRO A 791 18.41 2.25 0.42
CA PRO A 791 17.80 0.98 0.01
C PRO A 791 18.75 0.04 -0.73
N GLU A 792 19.57 0.58 -1.62
CA GLU A 792 20.55 -0.10 -2.46
C GLU A 792 21.91 -0.38 -1.76
N SER A 793 22.09 0.04 -0.50
CA SER A 793 23.34 -0.16 0.22
C SER A 793 23.60 -1.64 0.53
N PRO A 794 24.82 -2.17 0.24
CA PRO A 794 25.18 -3.55 0.59
C PRO A 794 24.99 -3.85 2.09
N LEU A 795 25.18 -2.86 2.97
CA LEU A 795 25.00 -3.01 4.40
C LEU A 795 23.52 -3.24 4.77
N ARG A 796 22.61 -2.50 4.14
CA ARG A 796 21.16 -2.65 4.33
C ARG A 796 20.67 -3.99 3.77
N LEU A 797 21.13 -4.33 2.58
CA LEU A 797 20.72 -5.54 1.89
C LEU A 797 21.24 -6.80 2.61
N ASN A 798 22.48 -6.76 3.12
CA ASN A 798 23.01 -7.82 3.98
C ASN A 798 22.17 -7.98 5.25
N ALA A 799 21.86 -6.89 5.95
CA ALA A 799 21.02 -6.92 7.15
C ALA A 799 19.63 -7.55 6.86
N LEU A 800 18.97 -7.15 5.77
CA LEU A 800 17.67 -7.70 5.36
C LEU A 800 17.76 -9.19 5.00
N ASN A 801 18.81 -9.60 4.28
CA ASN A 801 19.04 -11.02 3.94
C ASN A 801 19.28 -11.87 5.19
N THR A 802 20.07 -11.38 6.15
CA THR A 802 20.30 -12.09 7.41
C THR A 802 19.00 -12.24 8.21
N LEU A 803 18.16 -11.20 8.26
CA LEU A 803 16.85 -11.29 8.91
C LEU A 803 15.94 -12.32 8.23
N ALA A 804 15.92 -12.35 6.89
CA ALA A 804 15.16 -13.35 6.13
C ALA A 804 15.64 -14.78 6.43
N GLN A 805 16.96 -15.01 6.45
CA GLN A 805 17.53 -16.32 6.81
C GLN A 805 17.14 -16.78 8.22
N ILE A 806 17.17 -15.87 9.20
CA ILE A 806 16.73 -16.17 10.57
C ILE A 806 15.21 -16.44 10.60
N ALA A 807 14.42 -15.68 9.85
CA ALA A 807 12.97 -15.84 9.78
C ALA A 807 12.57 -17.19 9.15
N ASP A 808 13.25 -17.59 8.08
CA ASP A 808 13.03 -18.87 7.40
C ASP A 808 13.39 -20.05 8.31
N ALA A 809 14.52 -19.96 9.03
CA ALA A 809 14.90 -20.97 10.02
C ALA A 809 13.93 -21.03 11.21
N ALA A 810 13.34 -19.88 11.59
CA ALA A 810 12.33 -19.80 12.64
C ALA A 810 10.95 -20.27 12.20
N GLN A 811 10.65 -20.17 10.89
CA GLN A 811 9.29 -20.22 10.34
C GLN A 811 8.38 -19.14 10.96
N ASP A 812 8.90 -17.92 11.11
CA ASP A 812 8.24 -16.80 11.79
C ASP A 812 8.25 -15.54 10.90
N ASP A 813 7.25 -15.44 10.02
CA ASP A 813 7.09 -14.28 9.13
C ASP A 813 6.83 -12.98 9.93
N ALA A 814 6.22 -13.08 11.11
CA ALA A 814 5.94 -11.93 11.97
C ALA A 814 7.23 -11.34 12.58
N PHE A 815 8.23 -12.18 12.84
CA PHE A 815 9.57 -11.73 13.23
C PHE A 815 10.22 -10.88 12.14
N LEU A 816 10.18 -11.32 10.89
CA LEU A 816 10.82 -10.57 9.78
C LEU A 816 10.25 -9.16 9.68
N ALA A 817 8.92 -9.02 9.70
CA ALA A 817 8.24 -7.72 9.63
C ALA A 817 8.62 -6.80 10.81
N ARG A 818 8.63 -7.35 12.04
CA ARG A 818 8.97 -6.61 13.27
C ARG A 818 10.44 -6.18 13.30
N ALA A 819 11.37 -7.11 13.05
CA ALA A 819 12.80 -6.86 13.05
C ALA A 819 13.19 -5.85 11.96
N ARG A 820 12.60 -5.97 10.76
CA ARG A 820 12.73 -4.96 9.69
C ARG A 820 12.28 -3.60 10.18
N ARG A 821 11.09 -3.48 10.78
CA ARG A 821 10.56 -2.18 11.24
C ARG A 821 11.41 -1.55 12.33
N ARG A 822 12.05 -2.35 13.19
CA ARG A 822 12.94 -1.87 14.25
C ARG A 822 14.24 -1.28 13.67
N LEU A 823 14.84 -1.95 12.69
CA LEU A 823 16.08 -1.52 12.02
C LEU A 823 15.83 -0.45 10.94
N PHE A 824 14.74 -0.57 10.19
CA PHE A 824 14.32 0.30 9.11
C PHE A 824 12.84 0.65 9.32
N PRO A 825 12.52 1.58 10.24
CA PRO A 825 11.18 2.13 10.28
C PRO A 825 10.85 2.68 8.90
N ASP A 826 9.57 2.64 8.51
CA ASP A 826 9.14 3.27 7.27
C ASP A 826 9.53 4.74 7.37
N SER A 827 10.68 5.09 6.77
CA SER A 827 11.06 6.46 6.54
C SER A 827 9.87 7.07 5.85
N ALA A 828 9.34 8.16 6.41
CA ALA A 828 8.35 8.99 5.74
C ALA A 828 8.71 9.06 4.25
N PRO A 829 7.74 8.91 3.34
CA PRO A 829 8.00 8.74 1.91
C PRO A 829 9.11 9.69 1.47
N ALA A 830 10.14 9.12 0.86
CA ALA A 830 11.28 9.87 0.35
C ALA A 830 10.79 10.79 -0.77
N ASP A 831 10.43 12.00 -0.37
CA ASP A 831 10.45 13.27 -1.10
C ASP A 831 9.77 14.30 -0.19
N GLY A 832 10.19 15.56 -0.23
CA GLY A 832 9.76 16.62 0.69
C GLY A 832 8.28 16.98 0.58
N VAL A 833 7.39 16.11 1.09
CA VAL A 833 5.96 16.40 1.25
C VAL A 833 5.83 17.49 2.30
N LEU A 834 5.55 18.71 1.84
CA LEU A 834 5.21 19.84 2.68
C LEU A 834 4.10 19.42 3.66
N ARG A 835 4.40 19.43 4.95
CA ARG A 835 3.39 19.22 6.01
C ARG A 835 2.71 20.55 6.27
N VAL A 836 1.41 20.61 6.02
CA VAL A 836 0.65 21.86 6.11
C VAL A 836 -0.44 21.75 7.16
N ARG A 837 -0.53 22.73 8.06
CA ARG A 837 -1.69 22.92 8.93
C ARG A 837 -2.69 23.85 8.25
N ALA A 838 -3.96 23.45 8.25
CA ALA A 838 -5.05 24.29 7.77
C ALA A 838 -5.41 25.36 8.83
N THR A 839 -5.57 26.61 8.39
CA THR A 839 -6.05 27.74 9.22
C THR A 839 -7.48 28.15 8.90
N ARG A 840 -8.03 27.67 7.77
CA ARG A 840 -9.43 27.77 7.37
C ARG A 840 -10.07 26.38 7.39
N ASP A 841 -11.38 26.35 7.58
CA ASP A 841 -12.24 25.16 7.56
C ASP A 841 -12.54 24.65 6.14
N TRP A 842 -11.83 25.16 5.14
CA TRP A 842 -11.93 24.73 3.75
C TRP A 842 -10.59 24.81 3.04
N LEU A 843 -10.46 24.06 1.96
CA LEU A 843 -9.36 24.13 1.01
C LEU A 843 -9.87 23.94 -0.42
N ALA A 844 -9.00 24.20 -1.40
CA ALA A 844 -9.26 23.86 -2.79
C ALA A 844 -8.35 22.72 -3.25
N PHE A 845 -8.82 21.95 -4.21
CA PHE A 845 -8.00 20.99 -4.95
C PHE A 845 -8.05 21.28 -6.43
N ARG A 846 -7.01 20.90 -7.16
CA ARG A 846 -7.00 20.90 -8.62
C ARG A 846 -6.14 19.76 -9.17
N ARG A 847 -6.44 19.34 -10.38
CA ARG A 847 -5.57 18.46 -11.16
C ARG A 847 -4.27 19.20 -11.43
N ARG A 848 -3.14 18.54 -11.22
CA ARG A 848 -1.84 19.09 -11.58
C ARG A 848 -1.69 19.07 -13.11
N ALA A 849 -1.24 20.18 -13.69
CA ALA A 849 -0.92 20.26 -15.11
C ALA A 849 0.57 19.97 -15.31
N PRO A 850 0.97 18.80 -15.83
CA PRO A 850 2.35 18.57 -16.20
C PRO A 850 2.64 19.26 -17.54
N LEU A 851 2.87 20.58 -17.54
CA LEU A 851 3.48 21.23 -18.70
C LEU A 851 4.99 21.00 -18.62
N ARG A 852 5.47 19.95 -19.29
CA ARG A 852 6.91 19.71 -19.46
C ARG A 852 7.39 20.49 -20.68
N CYS A 853 7.78 21.74 -20.45
CA CYS A 853 8.48 22.55 -21.44
C CYS A 853 9.69 23.16 -20.78
N ASP A 854 10.72 22.33 -20.58
CA ASP A 854 12.11 22.77 -20.68
C ASP A 854 13.00 21.57 -21.00
N SER A 855 13.95 21.85 -21.88
CA SER A 855 14.97 20.96 -22.41
C SER A 855 15.95 20.55 -21.32
N ASP A 856 15.64 19.46 -20.65
CA ASP A 856 16.64 18.44 -20.31
C ASP A 856 15.98 17.09 -20.59
N CYS A 857 16.29 16.53 -21.76
CA CYS A 857 16.09 15.12 -22.06
C CYS A 857 17.04 14.29 -21.17
N GLY A 858 16.84 14.32 -19.86
CA GLY A 858 17.17 13.18 -19.03
C GLY A 858 16.13 12.12 -19.37
N CYS A 859 16.53 11.08 -20.08
CA CYS A 859 15.70 9.88 -20.21
C CYS A 859 15.12 9.59 -18.81
N PRO A 860 13.79 9.42 -18.65
CA PRO A 860 13.31 8.74 -17.46
C PRO A 860 14.12 7.44 -17.41
N GLN A 861 14.78 7.16 -16.28
CA GLN A 861 15.40 5.85 -16.10
C GLN A 861 14.29 4.83 -16.40
N ALA A 862 14.48 4.06 -17.46
CA ALA A 862 13.52 3.05 -17.85
C ALA A 862 13.36 2.13 -16.64
N SER A 863 12.12 1.95 -16.17
CA SER A 863 11.78 0.90 -15.21
C SER A 863 12.43 -0.40 -15.69
N SER A 864 13.29 -1.00 -14.88
CA SER A 864 13.91 -2.26 -15.24
C SER A 864 12.83 -3.35 -15.13
N ILE A 865 12.58 -4.04 -16.24
CA ILE A 865 11.77 -5.25 -16.24
C ILE A 865 12.73 -6.42 -16.06
N ASP A 866 12.67 -7.08 -14.91
CA ASP A 866 13.39 -8.32 -14.68
C ASP A 866 12.60 -9.49 -15.28
N ALA A 867 13.25 -10.34 -16.06
CA ALA A 867 12.64 -11.54 -16.63
C ALA A 867 13.16 -12.79 -15.92
N PHE A 868 12.25 -13.57 -15.32
CA PHE A 868 12.54 -14.78 -14.55
C PHE A 868 11.96 -16.02 -15.21
N GLN A 869 12.81 -16.96 -15.58
CA GLN A 869 12.36 -18.24 -16.14
C GLN A 869 11.81 -19.17 -15.06
N THR A 870 10.64 -19.79 -15.27
CA THR A 870 10.10 -20.82 -14.40
C THR A 870 10.25 -22.20 -15.01
N TRP A 871 10.71 -23.13 -14.18
CA TRP A 871 10.94 -24.52 -14.51
C TRP A 871 10.18 -25.42 -13.54
N HIS A 872 9.83 -26.60 -14.02
CA HIS A 872 9.10 -27.57 -13.25
C HIS A 872 9.70 -28.97 -13.42
N TYR A 873 9.71 -29.71 -12.31
CA TYR A 873 10.05 -31.13 -12.30
C TYR A 873 8.99 -31.91 -11.51
N ARG A 874 8.35 -32.88 -12.18
CA ARG A 874 7.44 -33.83 -11.54
C ARG A 874 8.22 -35.08 -11.10
N ALA A 875 8.42 -35.22 -9.79
CA ALA A 875 9.03 -36.40 -9.20
C ALA A 875 7.99 -37.53 -9.01
N LYS A 876 8.44 -38.78 -9.14
CA LYS A 876 7.58 -39.97 -8.98
C LYS A 876 7.28 -40.28 -7.51
N SER A 877 8.16 -39.86 -6.61
CA SER A 877 7.99 -39.99 -5.15
C SER A 877 8.56 -38.78 -4.43
N ARG A 878 8.17 -38.59 -3.17
CA ARG A 878 8.72 -37.54 -2.30
C ARG A 878 10.22 -37.74 -2.05
N GLU A 879 10.68 -38.99 -1.97
CA GLU A 879 12.10 -39.34 -1.80
C GLU A 879 12.93 -38.90 -3.02
N GLU A 880 12.44 -39.12 -4.24
CA GLU A 880 13.07 -38.63 -5.46
C GLU A 880 13.10 -37.10 -5.50
N ALA A 881 12.00 -36.44 -5.12
CA ALA A 881 11.91 -34.99 -5.06
C ALA A 881 12.96 -34.37 -4.12
N LEU A 882 13.08 -34.91 -2.90
CA LEU A 882 14.06 -34.45 -1.91
C LEU A 882 15.50 -34.72 -2.37
N LYS A 883 15.75 -35.85 -3.03
CA LYS A 883 17.06 -36.18 -3.59
C LYS A 883 17.49 -35.19 -4.68
N ILE A 884 16.56 -34.79 -5.56
CA ILE A 884 16.81 -33.80 -6.62
C ILE A 884 17.06 -32.41 -6.03
N LEU A 885 16.23 -31.97 -5.09
CA LEU A 885 16.40 -30.69 -4.39
C LEU A 885 17.76 -30.63 -3.67
N LYS A 886 18.17 -31.72 -3.00
CA LYS A 886 19.46 -31.83 -2.32
C LYS A 886 20.62 -31.75 -3.29
N MET A 887 20.61 -32.57 -4.35
CA MET A 887 21.69 -32.64 -5.34
C MET A 887 21.91 -31.31 -6.07
N LEU A 888 20.82 -30.68 -6.55
CA LEU A 888 20.90 -29.38 -7.21
C LEU A 888 21.39 -28.28 -6.27
N SER A 889 21.05 -28.37 -4.98
CA SER A 889 21.51 -27.39 -3.99
C SER A 889 22.98 -27.53 -3.58
N LEU A 890 23.62 -28.66 -3.85
CA LEU A 890 25.05 -28.92 -3.57
C LEU A 890 25.95 -28.66 -4.79
N GLY A 891 25.40 -28.29 -5.94
CA GLY A 891 26.17 -27.98 -7.15
C GLY A 891 26.83 -29.19 -7.81
N GLU A 892 26.41 -30.42 -7.50
CA GLU A 892 26.95 -31.63 -8.11
C GLU A 892 26.54 -31.70 -9.59
N ALA A 893 27.53 -31.78 -10.50
CA ALA A 893 27.26 -31.96 -11.92
C ALA A 893 26.58 -33.32 -12.15
N PRO A 894 25.51 -33.39 -12.96
CA PRO A 894 24.77 -34.63 -13.15
C PRO A 894 25.66 -35.68 -13.83
N GLY A 895 26.01 -36.73 -13.10
CA GLY A 895 26.41 -37.99 -13.70
C GLY A 895 25.24 -38.57 -14.50
N THR A 896 25.21 -38.27 -15.81
CA THR A 896 24.50 -38.94 -16.92
C THR A 896 23.09 -39.54 -16.71
N SER A 897 22.32 -39.17 -15.66
CA SER A 897 21.05 -39.83 -15.35
C SER A 897 19.93 -38.94 -14.80
N LEU A 898 20.10 -37.61 -14.69
CA LEU A 898 18.96 -36.73 -14.34
C LEU A 898 18.13 -36.37 -15.57
N PRO A 899 16.79 -36.52 -15.52
CA PRO A 899 15.91 -35.96 -16.53
C PRO A 899 15.95 -34.43 -16.47
N THR A 900 16.04 -33.77 -17.63
CA THR A 900 15.99 -32.31 -17.74
C THR A 900 14.62 -31.79 -17.26
N PRO A 901 14.57 -30.81 -16.34
CA PRO A 901 13.32 -30.14 -15.98
C PRO A 901 12.62 -29.52 -17.18
N GLN A 902 11.30 -29.42 -17.15
CA GLN A 902 10.53 -28.76 -18.19
C GLN A 902 10.48 -27.24 -17.93
N ARG A 903 10.75 -26.43 -18.96
CA ARG A 903 10.49 -24.98 -18.87
C ARG A 903 9.00 -24.74 -18.97
N VAL A 904 8.45 -23.98 -18.05
CA VAL A 904 7.02 -23.66 -18.01
C VAL A 904 6.77 -22.31 -18.65
N ASP A 905 7.43 -21.25 -18.16
CA ASP A 905 7.11 -19.87 -18.53
C ASP A 905 8.30 -18.91 -18.25
N VAL A 906 8.15 -17.64 -18.63
CA VAL A 906 9.02 -16.51 -18.26
C VAL A 906 8.15 -15.43 -17.65
N LEU A 907 8.35 -15.18 -16.36
CA LEU A 907 7.63 -14.17 -15.59
C LEU A 907 8.38 -12.84 -15.58
N HIS A 908 7.71 -11.75 -15.90
CA HIS A 908 8.30 -10.42 -15.91
C HIS A 908 7.90 -9.63 -14.66
N TYR A 909 8.85 -8.93 -14.04
CA TYR A 909 8.63 -8.15 -12.82
C TYR A 909 9.10 -6.71 -13.03
N HIS A 910 8.24 -5.73 -12.68
CA HIS A 910 8.63 -4.32 -12.67
C HIS A 910 9.38 -3.99 -11.39
N ASP A 911 10.60 -3.48 -11.50
CA ASP A 911 11.41 -2.99 -10.38
C ASP A 911 11.38 -3.97 -9.18
N ALA A 912 11.05 -3.51 -7.97
CA ALA A 912 10.98 -4.33 -6.76
C ALA A 912 9.65 -5.11 -6.57
N ALA A 913 8.82 -5.25 -7.61
CA ALA A 913 7.54 -5.94 -7.50
C ALA A 913 7.72 -7.43 -7.16
N SER A 914 6.89 -7.93 -6.24
CA SER A 914 6.81 -9.36 -5.88
C SER A 914 5.79 -10.12 -6.73
N SER A 915 4.90 -9.42 -7.43
CA SER A 915 3.94 -10.04 -8.36
C SER A 915 4.42 -9.88 -9.81
N PRO A 916 4.31 -10.94 -10.63
CA PRO A 916 4.62 -10.87 -12.05
C PRO A 916 3.60 -9.99 -12.80
N THR A 917 3.98 -9.51 -13.97
CA THR A 917 3.10 -8.74 -14.89
C THR A 917 2.08 -9.63 -15.58
N GLU A 918 2.40 -10.92 -15.73
CA GLU A 918 1.50 -11.94 -16.27
C GLU A 918 0.30 -12.12 -15.35
N SER A 919 -0.89 -12.28 -15.96
CA SER A 919 -2.11 -12.51 -15.19
C SER A 919 -2.11 -13.91 -14.56
N GLN A 920 -2.82 -14.07 -13.43
CA GLN A 920 -2.94 -15.38 -12.79
C GLN A 920 -3.52 -16.45 -13.73
N ASN A 921 -4.39 -16.07 -14.68
CA ASN A 921 -4.99 -17.01 -15.63
C ASN A 921 -3.98 -17.52 -16.67
N GLU A 922 -3.07 -16.67 -17.14
CA GLU A 922 -1.98 -17.05 -18.05
C GLU A 922 -1.01 -18.01 -17.34
N ILE A 923 -0.57 -17.63 -16.14
CA ILE A 923 0.30 -18.47 -15.30
C ILE A 923 -0.36 -19.84 -15.03
N LEU A 924 -1.63 -19.86 -14.60
CA LEU A 924 -2.33 -21.13 -14.36
C LEU A 924 -2.51 -21.96 -15.64
N SER A 925 -2.65 -21.33 -16.81
CA SER A 925 -2.74 -22.03 -18.10
C SER A 925 -1.42 -22.73 -18.43
N ASP A 926 -0.29 -22.03 -18.31
CA ASP A 926 1.03 -22.58 -18.64
C ASP A 926 1.44 -23.68 -17.67
N TRP A 927 1.12 -23.50 -16.37
CA TRP A 927 1.34 -24.53 -15.37
C TRP A 927 0.41 -25.74 -15.53
N LYS A 928 -0.83 -25.59 -16.01
CA LYS A 928 -1.66 -26.76 -16.38
C LYS A 928 -1.05 -27.57 -17.51
N GLN A 929 -0.40 -26.94 -18.48
CA GLN A 929 0.27 -27.63 -19.58
C GLN A 929 1.52 -28.39 -19.10
N ALA A 930 2.20 -27.89 -18.07
CA ALA A 930 3.32 -28.58 -17.43
C ALA A 930 2.91 -29.81 -16.57
N GLN A 931 1.62 -30.00 -16.33
CA GLN A 931 1.06 -31.14 -15.58
C GLN A 931 1.75 -31.39 -14.22
N PRO A 932 1.77 -30.39 -13.30
CA PRO A 932 2.31 -30.57 -11.97
C PRO A 932 1.55 -31.64 -11.19
N ALA A 933 2.24 -32.24 -10.23
CA ALA A 933 1.62 -33.12 -9.26
C ALA A 933 0.91 -32.31 -8.16
N ASP A 934 0.05 -32.99 -7.40
CA ASP A 934 -0.86 -32.35 -6.44
C ASP A 934 -0.14 -31.63 -5.28
N TYR A 935 1.08 -32.06 -4.92
CA TYR A 935 1.82 -31.51 -3.78
C TYR A 935 3.18 -30.93 -4.16
N LEU A 936 3.52 -29.79 -3.58
CA LEU A 936 4.83 -29.18 -3.73
C LEU A 936 5.85 -29.81 -2.77
N ALA A 937 6.98 -30.26 -3.30
CA ALA A 937 8.10 -30.78 -2.51
C ALA A 937 9.12 -29.71 -2.12
N GLY A 938 9.33 -28.70 -2.98
CA GLY A 938 10.21 -27.55 -2.69
C GLY A 938 10.44 -26.66 -3.91
N VAL A 939 11.09 -25.50 -3.69
CA VAL A 939 11.41 -24.53 -4.74
C VAL A 939 12.88 -24.14 -4.68
N LEU A 940 13.59 -24.19 -5.81
CA LEU A 940 14.92 -23.61 -5.95
C LEU A 940 14.82 -22.30 -6.73
N LEU A 941 15.57 -21.29 -6.32
CA LEU A 941 15.70 -20.03 -7.06
C LEU A 941 17.15 -19.73 -7.38
N TRP A 942 17.41 -19.01 -8.47
CA TRP A 942 18.75 -18.56 -8.84
C TRP A 942 18.72 -17.21 -9.57
N GLU A 943 19.87 -16.56 -9.64
CA GLU A 943 20.08 -15.29 -10.32
C GLU A 943 21.23 -15.43 -11.32
N ARG A 944 21.17 -14.73 -12.45
CA ARG A 944 22.21 -14.76 -13.50
C ARG A 944 23.43 -13.94 -13.09
N ALA A 945 23.20 -12.74 -12.59
CA ALA A 945 24.21 -11.85 -12.03
C ALA A 945 23.71 -11.45 -10.65
N PRO A 946 24.12 -12.15 -9.58
CA PRO A 946 23.65 -11.84 -8.24
C PRO A 946 24.07 -10.44 -7.86
N VAL A 947 23.18 -9.46 -8.04
CA VAL A 947 23.35 -8.12 -7.48
C VAL A 947 23.13 -8.29 -5.99
N THR A 948 24.10 -7.85 -5.19
CA THR A 948 24.11 -8.06 -3.74
C THR A 948 22.82 -7.48 -3.13
N GLY A 949 21.81 -8.32 -2.83
CA GLY A 949 20.54 -7.88 -2.23
C GLY A 949 19.23 -8.16 -2.97
N GLN A 950 19.23 -8.74 -4.17
CA GLN A 950 17.98 -9.13 -4.88
C GLN A 950 17.36 -10.43 -4.37
N ASN A 951 18.12 -11.26 -3.66
CA ASN A 951 17.68 -12.58 -3.20
C ASN A 951 16.39 -12.55 -2.35
N TRP A 952 16.25 -11.58 -1.43
CA TRP A 952 15.03 -11.44 -0.63
C TRP A 952 13.80 -11.11 -1.49
N GLN A 953 13.95 -10.21 -2.48
CA GLN A 953 12.87 -9.83 -3.38
C GLN A 953 12.44 -11.05 -4.21
N ASN A 954 13.41 -11.84 -4.66
CA ASN A 954 13.18 -13.06 -5.42
C ASN A 954 12.56 -14.19 -4.57
N HIS A 955 12.84 -14.25 -3.26
CA HIS A 955 12.10 -15.12 -2.34
C HIS A 955 10.62 -14.73 -2.24
N GLU A 956 10.30 -13.43 -2.16
CA GLU A 956 8.91 -12.98 -2.16
C GLU A 956 8.23 -13.22 -3.52
N ARG A 957 8.95 -13.04 -4.64
CA ARG A 957 8.46 -13.42 -5.98
C ARG A 957 8.15 -14.93 -6.05
N ALA A 958 9.01 -15.79 -5.49
CA ALA A 958 8.76 -17.23 -5.40
C ALA A 958 7.54 -17.55 -4.52
N LYS A 959 7.42 -16.96 -3.32
CA LYS A 959 6.24 -17.14 -2.44
C LYS A 959 4.96 -16.68 -3.12
N ARG A 960 5.02 -15.55 -3.84
CA ARG A 960 3.88 -15.02 -4.59
C ARG A 960 3.49 -15.93 -5.75
N LEU A 961 4.44 -16.46 -6.49
CA LEU A 961 4.18 -17.48 -7.52
C LEU A 961 3.48 -18.71 -6.92
N LEU A 962 3.92 -19.19 -5.76
CA LEU A 962 3.25 -20.31 -5.08
C LEU A 962 1.81 -19.99 -4.66
N GLN A 963 1.52 -18.76 -4.23
CA GLN A 963 0.15 -18.32 -3.97
C GLN A 963 -0.71 -18.31 -5.23
N LEU A 964 -0.15 -17.85 -6.35
CA LEU A 964 -0.85 -17.81 -7.64
C LEU A 964 -1.15 -19.23 -8.15
N LEU A 965 -0.27 -20.20 -7.86
CA LEU A 965 -0.40 -21.62 -8.23
C LEU A 965 -1.21 -22.49 -7.26
N GLN A 966 -1.67 -21.92 -6.14
CA GLN A 966 -2.46 -22.66 -5.13
C GLN A 966 -3.67 -23.44 -5.70
N PRO A 967 -4.38 -22.99 -6.76
CA PRO A 967 -5.44 -23.78 -7.38
C PRO A 967 -4.98 -25.07 -8.08
N LEU A 968 -3.68 -25.25 -8.34
CA LEU A 968 -3.11 -26.40 -9.05
C LEU A 968 -2.18 -27.25 -8.20
N ILE A 969 -1.49 -26.65 -7.23
CA ILE A 969 -0.48 -27.34 -6.42
C ILE A 969 -0.70 -26.95 -4.96
N GLU A 970 -0.87 -27.93 -4.08
CA GLU A 970 -0.96 -27.69 -2.64
C GLU A 970 0.44 -27.46 -2.05
N SER A 971 0.64 -26.28 -1.47
CA SER A 971 1.90 -25.84 -0.85
C SER A 971 1.90 -25.96 0.67
N ARG A 972 0.79 -26.40 1.29
CA ARG A 972 0.65 -26.61 2.74
C ARG A 972 1.53 -27.77 3.21
N GLY A 973 2.81 -27.49 3.46
CA GLY A 973 3.81 -28.47 3.92
C GLY A 973 5.08 -28.53 3.08
N ALA A 974 5.23 -27.68 2.05
CA ALA A 974 6.47 -27.57 1.29
C ALA A 974 7.55 -26.88 2.15
N ARG A 975 8.60 -27.63 2.49
CA ARG A 975 9.77 -27.12 3.20
C ARG A 975 10.61 -26.30 2.19
N SER A 976 10.77 -25.01 2.49
CA SER A 976 11.74 -24.03 1.96
C SER A 976 11.74 -23.68 0.45
N VAL A 977 11.67 -22.38 0.18
CA VAL A 977 12.29 -21.76 -1.00
C VAL A 977 13.79 -21.70 -0.70
N LYS A 978 14.63 -22.22 -1.60
CA LYS A 978 16.10 -22.27 -1.40
C LYS A 978 16.82 -21.58 -2.55
N SER A 979 17.69 -20.62 -2.21
CA SER A 979 18.56 -19.96 -3.18
C SER A 979 19.73 -20.86 -3.59
N LEU A 980 19.98 -20.95 -4.89
CA LEU A 980 21.18 -21.53 -5.46
C LEU A 980 22.26 -20.44 -5.61
N PRO A 981 23.54 -20.76 -5.36
CA PRO A 981 24.64 -19.81 -5.51
C PRO A 981 24.97 -19.51 -6.97
N GLU A 982 24.67 -20.43 -7.90
CA GLU A 982 24.88 -20.28 -9.34
C GLU A 982 23.67 -20.80 -10.12
N ALA A 983 23.47 -20.26 -11.33
CA ALA A 983 22.40 -20.72 -12.22
C ALA A 983 22.63 -22.19 -12.66
N PRO A 984 21.60 -23.05 -12.61
CA PRO A 984 21.73 -24.45 -12.98
C PRO A 984 21.98 -24.62 -14.49
N TRP A 985 22.54 -25.77 -14.88
CA TRP A 985 22.97 -26.04 -16.26
C TRP A 985 21.87 -25.97 -17.33
N PHE A 986 20.60 -26.14 -16.95
CA PHE A 986 19.44 -26.01 -17.84
C PHE A 986 18.90 -24.58 -17.93
N ALA A 987 19.34 -23.67 -17.06
CA ALA A 987 18.91 -22.28 -17.07
C ALA A 987 19.37 -21.60 -18.36
N GLN A 988 18.43 -20.93 -19.04
CA GLN A 988 18.74 -20.11 -20.19
C GLN A 988 19.45 -18.84 -19.72
N ARG A 989 20.54 -18.51 -20.39
CA ARG A 989 21.40 -17.40 -19.98
C ARG A 989 20.80 -16.04 -20.29
N ASP A 990 19.73 -15.91 -21.09
CA ASP A 990 19.22 -14.61 -21.50
C ASP A 990 18.32 -13.91 -20.45
N PHE A 991 18.05 -14.56 -19.31
CA PHE A 991 17.13 -14.09 -18.25
C PHE A 991 17.86 -13.67 -16.97
N ASP A 992 17.24 -12.84 -16.14
CA ASP A 992 17.83 -12.25 -14.93
C ASP A 992 17.91 -13.25 -13.76
N GLY A 993 17.01 -14.22 -13.73
CA GLY A 993 17.00 -15.31 -12.74
C GLY A 993 16.00 -16.39 -13.11
N GLY A 994 15.70 -17.28 -12.17
CA GLY A 994 14.67 -18.28 -12.36
C GLY A 994 14.25 -19.05 -11.12
N PHE A 995 13.15 -19.79 -11.28
CA PHE A 995 12.57 -20.67 -10.26
C PHE A 995 12.47 -22.10 -10.81
N LEU A 996 12.79 -23.11 -9.99
CA LEU A 996 12.50 -24.52 -10.25
C LEU A 996 11.56 -25.01 -9.15
N LEU A 997 10.34 -25.39 -9.53
CA LEU A 997 9.40 -26.02 -8.61
C LEU A 997 9.44 -27.53 -8.81
N VAL A 998 9.57 -28.27 -7.71
CA VAL A 998 9.56 -29.73 -7.70
C VAL A 998 8.26 -30.19 -7.04
N SER A 999 7.44 -30.96 -7.76
CA SER A 999 6.15 -31.48 -7.26
C SER A 999 6.12 -33.01 -7.26
N CYS A 1000 5.35 -33.62 -6.36
CA CYS A 1000 5.09 -35.06 -6.31
C CYS A 1000 3.62 -35.37 -5.93
N ASP A 1001 3.12 -36.55 -6.28
CA ASP A 1001 1.72 -36.95 -6.00
C ASP A 1001 1.53 -37.42 -4.54
N GLU A 1002 2.62 -37.56 -3.77
CA GLU A 1002 2.59 -37.95 -2.35
C GLU A 1002 2.41 -36.73 -1.43
N ALA A 1003 1.37 -36.76 -0.60
CA ALA A 1003 1.08 -35.72 0.38
C ALA A 1003 2.18 -35.55 1.43
N PRO A 1004 2.41 -34.35 1.97
CA PRO A 1004 3.29 -34.17 3.11
C PRO A 1004 2.82 -34.94 4.35
N PRO A 1005 3.75 -35.51 5.14
CA PRO A 1005 3.38 -36.12 6.41
C PRO A 1005 2.68 -35.06 7.26
N THR A 1006 1.49 -35.39 7.75
CA THR A 1006 0.74 -34.52 8.67
C THR A 1006 1.38 -34.62 10.05
N ASP A 1007 1.74 -33.47 10.65
CA ASP A 1007 2.42 -33.33 11.95
C ASP A 1007 1.62 -33.82 13.18
N ASN A 1008 0.81 -34.88 13.06
CA ASN A 1008 -0.02 -35.38 14.17
C ASN A 1008 -0.14 -36.90 14.26
N LYS A 1009 0.84 -37.68 13.77
CA LYS A 1009 0.96 -39.10 14.13
C LYS A 1009 2.39 -39.51 14.47
N VAL A 1010 2.76 -39.26 15.73
CA VAL A 1010 3.64 -40.20 16.44
C VAL A 1010 2.80 -41.46 16.66
N SER A 1011 2.94 -42.42 15.76
CA SER A 1011 2.51 -43.80 15.99
C SER A 1011 3.70 -44.54 16.56
N SER A 1012 3.66 -44.79 17.86
CA SER A 1012 4.43 -45.83 18.52
C SER A 1012 4.18 -47.17 17.82
N ASP A 1013 5.13 -47.63 17.01
CA ASP A 1013 5.38 -49.05 16.79
C ASP A 1013 6.83 -49.21 16.31
N ALA A 1014 7.67 -49.58 17.27
CA ALA A 1014 9.02 -50.03 17.01
C ALA A 1014 8.98 -51.41 16.34
N VAL A 1015 9.76 -51.58 15.28
CA VAL A 1015 10.40 -52.88 14.99
C VAL A 1015 11.90 -52.63 14.86
N PRO A 1016 12.75 -53.33 15.65
CA PRO A 1016 14.19 -53.11 15.66
C PRO A 1016 14.84 -53.85 14.49
N VAL A 1017 15.82 -53.23 13.84
CA VAL A 1017 16.74 -53.94 12.93
C VAL A 1017 18.17 -53.70 13.39
N ALA A 1018 18.49 -54.34 14.51
CA ALA A 1018 19.80 -54.94 14.71
C ALA A 1018 19.63 -56.42 14.36
N ASP A 1019 19.97 -56.79 13.12
CA ASP A 1019 20.37 -58.15 12.68
C ASP A 1019 20.37 -58.22 11.14
N ALA A 1020 21.42 -57.70 10.52
CA ALA A 1020 21.80 -58.05 9.15
C ALA A 1020 23.31 -57.81 8.93
N VAL A 1021 24.13 -58.27 9.87
CA VAL A 1021 25.59 -58.45 9.68
C VAL A 1021 25.91 -59.89 10.06
N ALA A 1022 25.58 -60.84 9.17
CA ALA A 1022 26.22 -62.17 9.09
C ALA A 1022 25.52 -63.07 8.03
N ALA A 1023 25.48 -62.67 6.76
CA ALA A 1023 25.27 -63.62 5.66
C ALA A 1023 25.57 -62.98 4.29
N ALA A 1024 26.84 -62.98 3.89
CA ALA A 1024 27.31 -63.19 2.51
C ALA A 1024 28.74 -62.65 2.31
N ALA A 1025 29.69 -63.25 3.01
CA ALA A 1025 31.08 -63.31 2.58
C ALA A 1025 31.45 -64.79 2.42
N ALA A 1026 31.11 -65.37 1.26
CA ALA A 1026 31.75 -66.58 0.74
C ALA A 1026 31.32 -66.83 -0.72
N ALA A 1027 32.32 -67.16 -1.54
CA ALA A 1027 32.28 -67.52 -2.96
C ALA A 1027 32.20 -66.32 -3.95
N GLY A 1028 33.18 -66.06 -4.82
CA GLY A 1028 34.29 -66.88 -5.27
C GLY A 1028 34.36 -66.89 -6.78
N ALA A 1029 35.28 -66.09 -7.32
CA ALA A 1029 36.10 -66.32 -8.52
C ALA A 1029 35.47 -66.56 -9.93
N SER A 1030 36.13 -65.86 -10.87
CA SER A 1030 36.51 -66.25 -12.24
C SER A 1030 35.49 -66.15 -13.39
N GLY A 1031 35.84 -65.26 -14.36
CA GLY A 1031 35.23 -65.00 -15.67
C GLY A 1031 35.32 -66.16 -16.68
N PRO A 1032 35.66 -65.97 -17.98
CA PRO A 1032 35.67 -64.78 -18.84
C PRO A 1032 35.01 -65.02 -20.22
N ALA A 1033 34.76 -63.97 -21.02
CA ALA A 1033 34.88 -64.01 -22.50
C ALA A 1033 34.65 -62.63 -23.14
N ALA A 1034 35.71 -62.09 -23.73
CA ALA A 1034 35.73 -61.00 -24.73
C ALA A 1034 35.48 -61.61 -26.15
N PRO A 1035 35.74 -60.98 -27.33
CA PRO A 1035 36.31 -59.65 -27.58
C PRO A 1035 35.88 -58.90 -28.89
N LYS A 1036 36.55 -57.76 -29.14
CA LYS A 1036 36.96 -57.15 -30.45
C LYS A 1036 35.85 -56.41 -31.26
N THR A 1037 36.08 -55.26 -31.93
CA THR A 1037 37.32 -54.74 -32.54
C THR A 1037 37.23 -53.24 -32.90
N ILE A 1038 38.23 -52.47 -32.45
CA ILE A 1038 39.07 -51.46 -33.14
C ILE A 1038 38.66 -51.00 -34.57
N ARG A 1039 38.53 -49.68 -34.78
CA ARG A 1039 39.36 -48.88 -35.72
C ARG A 1039 39.08 -47.36 -35.66
N LYS A 1040 40.11 -46.59 -35.26
CA LYS A 1040 40.43 -45.21 -35.74
C LYS A 1040 40.72 -45.26 -37.27
N PRO A 1041 40.84 -44.13 -38.03
CA PRO A 1041 41.27 -42.79 -37.60
C PRO A 1041 40.64 -41.55 -38.31
N SER A 1042 41.14 -40.40 -37.87
CA SER A 1042 41.51 -39.20 -38.64
C SER A 1042 40.48 -38.15 -39.08
N ALA A 1043 40.70 -36.95 -38.51
CA ALA A 1043 41.02 -35.69 -39.19
C ALA A 1043 39.91 -34.62 -39.39
N ARG A 1044 40.15 -33.53 -38.66
CA ARG A 1044 40.26 -32.11 -39.09
C ARG A 1044 39.04 -31.37 -39.68
N LYS A 1045 38.81 -30.22 -39.01
CA LYS A 1045 38.40 -28.87 -39.49
C LYS A 1045 36.96 -28.80 -40.02
N ARG A 1046 36.13 -27.83 -39.61
CA ARG A 1046 36.35 -26.45 -39.16
C ARG A 1046 35.61 -26.14 -37.86
#